data_AF-A0A2N0ZY56-F1
#
_entry.id   AF-A0A2N0ZY56-F1
#
_cell.length_a   1.000
_cell.length_b   1.000
_cell.length_c   1.000
_cell.angle_alpha   90.00
_cell.angle_beta   90.00
_cell.angle_gamma   90.00
#
_symmetry.space_group_name_H-M   'P 1'
#
loop_
_entity.id
_entity.type
_entity.pdbx_description
1 polymer ?
#
loop_
_entity_poly.entity_id
_entity_poly.type
_entity_poly.pdbx_seq_one_letter_code
_entity_poly.pdbx_strand_id
1 'polypeptide(L)'
;MSFNLFGASQSYFGANQAESNLVEACQKGYADPSAENLKAVEKAVGAYGEAAAKGAVSLVPTSFFMGRVWNQFIEGLSPKVEAEQEIANRLQSYSDMIHNRTNTDKENIRHACTTGISTLISEAIGEIPDSTTSSRRYRDPLILDLDGDGVEINAESVYFDTDGDGIANKMSWANADDGFLVYDKNQDGEIADGSELFGDDYTKLDGTKAKDGFDALRDLDANNDNVINASDTNFESLQVWRDLNQDGVTDAGELFSLQDLGISEIQLTETLSGEVKPGYQEVSSASIVMTDGSESKVYDVNLEVNSLHTKFDHSNITLDESVLNLANITGMGSVDTLHYSMAENEQLKQLITNFSESNSRSEQLAFMDQIVNAWASTNNEDTLDALVTWQVGTLVTNSWVDEARNLIITSTGVEFHSQELSAELSNKINLLSSFFGNDDFKNVRIMAGGGSISSEPVESAFEAVANAYEQFQNNIYELLVGQTRLNQYFDKITVDFESEPVISYQALETFIQNEVATTPDKITLLEDIVFLIKNDPIGYLKADLNLYDYVNELISIELTPEVVEVLEKNDFSIEEYGFMYHSTGLATDIVAISADNVNEVIINGDNKTLVVGSGNDDLITVNGANTIVLSGEGNDEIIAGSGNDIV
;
A
#
# COMPACT_ATOMS: atom_id res chain seq x y z
N MET A 1 2.58 12.55 -45.17
CA MET A 1 1.79 13.50 -44.35
C MET A 1 1.31 12.71 -43.16
N SER A 2 1.94 12.94 -42.02
CA SER A 2 1.52 12.50 -40.70
C SER A 2 0.23 13.21 -40.32
N PHE A 3 -0.71 12.51 -39.69
CA PHE A 3 -1.65 13.10 -38.73
C PHE A 3 -1.98 12.07 -37.64
N ASN A 4 -2.05 12.58 -36.42
CA ASN A 4 -1.93 11.92 -35.13
C ASN A 4 -3.19 11.15 -34.70
N LEU A 5 -2.98 9.93 -34.21
CA LEU A 5 -3.87 9.17 -33.32
C LEU A 5 -3.13 9.04 -31.98
N PHE A 6 -3.18 10.05 -31.11
CA PHE A 6 -2.49 10.03 -29.82
C PHE A 6 -3.32 10.77 -28.78
N GLY A 7 -3.77 10.07 -27.74
CA GLY A 7 -4.49 10.65 -26.61
C GLY A 7 -4.90 9.61 -25.57
N ALA A 8 -5.83 8.71 -25.90
CA ALA A 8 -6.39 7.75 -24.93
C ALA A 8 -6.01 6.27 -25.18
N SER A 9 -5.50 5.93 -26.36
CA SER A 9 -4.95 4.59 -26.63
C SER A 9 -3.51 4.42 -26.13
N GLN A 10 -2.82 5.51 -25.79
CA GLN A 10 -1.39 5.44 -25.45
C GLN A 10 -1.14 4.98 -24.01
N SER A 11 -2.06 5.23 -23.08
CA SER A 11 -1.97 4.75 -21.69
C SER A 11 -2.23 3.23 -21.60
N TYR A 12 -3.25 2.74 -22.31
CA TYR A 12 -3.62 1.32 -22.35
C TYR A 12 -2.59 0.44 -23.09
N PHE A 13 -1.98 0.94 -24.15
CA PHE A 13 -0.84 0.26 -24.81
C PHE A 13 0.49 0.48 -24.06
N GLY A 14 0.61 1.53 -23.24
CA GLY A 14 1.84 1.87 -22.51
C GLY A 14 2.15 0.90 -21.37
N ALA A 15 1.16 0.54 -20.56
CA ALA A 15 1.30 -0.45 -19.49
C ALA A 15 1.57 -1.86 -20.05
N ASN A 16 0.79 -2.29 -21.05
CA ASN A 16 0.98 -3.57 -21.75
C ASN A 16 2.34 -3.68 -22.45
N GLN A 17 2.83 -2.59 -23.05
CA GLN A 17 4.15 -2.57 -23.66
C GLN A 17 5.26 -2.58 -22.59
N ALA A 18 5.08 -1.88 -21.46
CA ALA A 18 6.05 -1.87 -20.38
C ALA A 18 6.16 -3.24 -19.70
N GLU A 19 5.05 -3.95 -19.54
CA GLU A 19 5.00 -5.32 -19.04
C GLU A 19 5.69 -6.29 -20.00
N SER A 20 5.33 -6.24 -21.29
CA SER A 20 5.98 -7.04 -22.32
C SER A 20 7.48 -6.75 -22.41
N ASN A 21 7.90 -5.49 -22.23
CA ASN A 21 9.30 -5.09 -22.22
C ASN A 21 10.03 -5.60 -20.97
N LEU A 22 9.36 -5.63 -19.81
CA LEU A 22 9.90 -6.20 -18.58
C LEU A 22 10.08 -7.71 -18.69
N VAL A 23 9.08 -8.41 -19.21
CA VAL A 23 9.16 -9.85 -19.49
C VAL A 23 10.31 -10.13 -20.48
N GLU A 24 10.38 -9.38 -21.59
CA GLU A 24 11.45 -9.54 -22.58
C GLU A 24 12.84 -9.19 -22.02
N ALA A 25 12.93 -8.20 -21.13
CA ALA A 25 14.18 -7.82 -20.47
C ALA A 25 14.63 -8.88 -19.44
N CYS A 26 13.74 -9.39 -18.59
CA CYS A 26 14.04 -10.49 -17.66
C CYS A 26 14.43 -11.76 -18.44
N GLN A 27 13.78 -12.05 -19.58
CA GLN A 27 14.16 -13.15 -20.49
C GLN A 27 15.57 -12.98 -21.07
N LYS A 28 15.90 -11.78 -21.57
CA LYS A 28 17.24 -11.47 -22.13
C LYS A 28 18.33 -11.44 -21.06
N GLY A 29 18.05 -10.87 -19.89
CA GLY A 29 18.95 -10.85 -18.73
C GLY A 29 19.24 -12.26 -18.24
N TYR A 30 18.25 -13.15 -18.25
CA TYR A 30 18.44 -14.54 -17.89
C TYR A 30 19.25 -15.32 -18.93
N ALA A 31 18.95 -15.14 -20.23
CA ALA A 31 19.68 -15.79 -21.32
C ALA A 31 21.14 -15.32 -21.42
N ASP A 32 21.42 -14.07 -21.06
CA ASP A 32 22.76 -13.47 -21.02
C ASP A 32 22.83 -12.41 -19.90
N PRO A 33 23.36 -12.75 -18.71
CA PRO A 33 23.41 -11.85 -17.55
C PRO A 33 24.55 -10.83 -17.66
N SER A 34 24.69 -10.19 -18.82
CA SER A 34 25.63 -9.10 -19.02
C SER A 34 25.20 -7.86 -18.24
N ALA A 35 26.15 -7.02 -17.84
CA ALA A 35 25.86 -5.74 -17.18
C ALA A 35 24.94 -4.82 -18.01
N GLU A 36 24.88 -5.04 -19.33
CA GLU A 36 23.98 -4.34 -20.24
C GLU A 36 22.55 -4.85 -20.11
N ASN A 37 22.34 -6.17 -20.09
CA ASN A 37 21.02 -6.76 -19.93
C ASN A 37 20.49 -6.61 -18.49
N LEU A 38 21.36 -6.60 -17.47
CA LEU A 38 20.98 -6.29 -16.09
C LEU A 38 20.44 -4.86 -15.95
N LYS A 39 21.11 -3.88 -16.56
CA LYS A 39 20.60 -2.51 -16.65
C LYS A 39 19.32 -2.40 -17.47
N ALA A 40 19.14 -3.27 -18.48
CA ALA A 40 17.91 -3.33 -19.25
C ALA A 40 16.75 -3.86 -18.41
N VAL A 41 16.98 -4.85 -17.54
CA VAL A 41 16.02 -5.35 -16.55
C VAL A 41 15.65 -4.25 -15.57
N GLU A 42 16.62 -3.63 -14.89
CA GLU A 42 16.38 -2.53 -13.93
C GLU A 42 15.59 -1.38 -14.56
N LYS A 43 15.95 -1.01 -15.79
CA LYS A 43 15.25 0.03 -16.55
C LYS A 43 13.83 -0.37 -16.94
N ALA A 44 13.61 -1.64 -17.29
CA ALA A 44 12.28 -2.14 -17.64
C ALA A 44 11.37 -2.24 -16.40
N VAL A 45 11.93 -2.59 -15.23
CA VAL A 45 11.23 -2.56 -13.94
C VAL A 45 10.79 -1.13 -13.62
N GLY A 46 11.69 -0.15 -13.66
CA GLY A 46 11.34 1.25 -13.41
C GLY A 46 10.34 1.82 -14.42
N ALA A 47 10.45 1.44 -15.69
CA ALA A 47 9.51 1.87 -16.73
C ALA A 47 8.12 1.23 -16.56
N TYR A 48 8.04 0.01 -16.05
CA TYR A 48 6.77 -0.64 -15.71
C TYR A 48 6.11 0.04 -14.51
N GLY A 49 6.85 0.31 -13.43
CA GLY A 49 6.35 1.08 -12.28
C GLY A 49 5.84 2.47 -12.68
N GLU A 50 6.58 3.20 -13.51
CA GLU A 50 6.13 4.50 -14.03
C GLU A 50 4.90 4.41 -14.97
N ALA A 51 4.75 3.32 -15.72
CA ALA A 51 3.63 3.11 -16.62
C ALA A 51 2.36 2.72 -15.86
N ALA A 52 2.51 1.91 -14.81
CA ALA A 52 1.45 1.59 -13.85
C ALA A 52 0.94 2.86 -13.14
N ALA A 53 1.85 3.75 -12.72
CA ALA A 53 1.50 5.02 -12.07
C ALA A 53 0.84 6.07 -12.99
N LYS A 54 1.00 5.98 -14.32
CA LYS A 54 0.47 6.96 -15.29
C LYS A 54 -0.86 6.55 -15.94
N GLY A 55 -1.28 5.30 -15.83
CA GLY A 55 -2.56 4.83 -16.30
C GLY A 55 -3.56 4.84 -15.15
N ALA A 56 -4.49 5.79 -15.11
CA ALA A 56 -5.66 5.76 -14.23
C ALA A 56 -6.55 4.54 -14.52
N VAL A 57 -6.07 3.36 -14.10
CA VAL A 57 -6.74 2.07 -14.10
C VAL A 57 -6.89 1.71 -12.63
N SER A 58 -8.12 1.40 -12.26
CA SER A 58 -8.60 0.98 -10.94
C SER A 58 -7.55 0.45 -9.95
N LEU A 59 -7.70 0.92 -8.73
CA LEU A 59 -6.71 0.98 -7.65
C LEU A 59 -6.73 -0.21 -6.74
N VAL A 60 -6.84 -1.36 -7.36
CA VAL A 60 -6.63 -2.65 -6.75
C VAL A 60 -5.43 -3.20 -7.50
N PRO A 61 -4.42 -3.81 -6.84
CA PRO A 61 -3.40 -4.53 -7.58
C PRO A 61 -4.12 -5.41 -8.60
N THR A 62 -3.74 -5.30 -9.87
CA THR A 62 -4.21 -6.20 -10.92
C THR A 62 -3.63 -7.59 -10.65
N SER A 63 -4.31 -8.26 -9.71
CA SER A 63 -4.35 -9.67 -9.42
C SER A 63 -3.20 -10.26 -8.57
N PHE A 64 -3.54 -10.66 -7.34
CA PHE A 64 -2.84 -11.68 -6.54
C PHE A 64 -2.47 -12.93 -7.38
N PHE A 65 -3.31 -13.22 -8.37
CA PHE A 65 -3.14 -14.21 -9.41
C PHE A 65 -1.79 -14.10 -10.16
N MET A 66 -1.38 -12.91 -10.63
CA MET A 66 -0.12 -12.76 -11.36
C MET A 66 1.10 -13.00 -10.47
N GLY A 67 1.10 -12.55 -9.21
CA GLY A 67 2.21 -12.78 -8.27
C GLY A 67 2.52 -14.27 -8.04
N ARG A 68 1.50 -15.13 -8.01
CA ARG A 68 1.68 -16.59 -7.86
C ARG A 68 2.06 -17.31 -9.14
N VAL A 69 1.50 -16.91 -10.28
CA VAL A 69 1.92 -17.44 -11.58
C VAL A 69 3.39 -17.12 -11.84
N TRP A 70 3.86 -15.94 -11.42
CA TRP A 70 5.27 -15.57 -11.45
C TRP A 70 6.15 -16.39 -10.48
N ASN A 71 5.67 -16.72 -9.28
CA ASN A 71 6.41 -17.62 -8.38
C ASN A 71 6.53 -19.05 -8.94
N GLN A 72 5.46 -19.61 -9.51
CA GLN A 72 5.50 -20.91 -10.18
C GLN A 72 6.36 -20.90 -11.44
N PHE A 73 6.36 -19.79 -12.20
CA PHE A 73 7.31 -19.54 -13.29
C PHE A 73 8.76 -19.63 -12.77
N ILE A 74 9.06 -19.02 -11.63
CA ILE A 74 10.40 -19.01 -11.03
C ILE A 74 10.80 -20.39 -10.48
N GLU A 75 9.87 -21.11 -9.84
CA GLU A 75 10.12 -22.45 -9.29
C GLU A 75 10.28 -23.52 -10.40
N GLY A 76 9.50 -23.43 -11.47
CA GLY A 76 9.58 -24.32 -12.65
C GLY A 76 10.88 -24.17 -13.46
N LEU A 77 11.64 -23.10 -13.25
CA LEU A 77 12.97 -22.88 -13.85
C LEU A 77 14.09 -23.65 -13.13
N SER A 78 13.86 -24.15 -11.90
CA SER A 78 14.87 -24.88 -11.10
C SER A 78 15.42 -26.14 -11.81
N PRO A 79 14.61 -27.06 -12.37
CA PRO A 79 15.11 -28.33 -12.90
C PRO A 79 15.76 -28.24 -14.30
N LYS A 80 15.45 -27.21 -15.09
CA LYS A 80 16.03 -27.02 -16.44
C LYS A 80 17.45 -26.44 -16.41
N VAL A 81 17.82 -25.78 -15.32
CA VAL A 81 19.19 -25.29 -15.07
C VAL A 81 20.14 -26.44 -14.70
N GLU A 82 19.65 -27.45 -14.00
CA GLU A 82 20.44 -28.65 -13.66
C GLU A 82 20.72 -29.56 -14.87
N ALA A 83 19.89 -29.48 -15.92
CA ALA A 83 20.10 -30.25 -17.15
C ALA A 83 21.25 -29.73 -18.04
N GLU A 84 21.66 -28.46 -17.90
CA GLU A 84 22.84 -27.90 -18.60
C GLU A 84 24.15 -28.13 -17.84
N GLN A 85 24.09 -28.57 -16.57
CA GLN A 85 25.25 -28.86 -15.71
C GLN A 85 26.05 -30.09 -16.18
N GLU A 86 25.44 -31.03 -16.91
CA GLU A 86 26.13 -32.25 -17.35
C GLU A 86 27.08 -32.02 -18.55
N ILE A 87 26.91 -30.92 -19.30
CA ILE A 87 27.81 -30.53 -20.39
C ILE A 87 28.97 -29.65 -19.86
N ALA A 88 28.74 -28.90 -18.78
CA ALA A 88 29.74 -28.02 -18.15
C ALA A 88 30.81 -28.77 -17.32
N ASN A 89 30.52 -30.00 -16.87
CA ASN A 89 31.42 -30.83 -16.04
C ASN A 89 32.71 -31.34 -16.74
N ARG A 90 33.03 -30.89 -17.97
CA ARG A 90 34.23 -31.33 -18.72
C ARG A 90 35.38 -30.33 -18.77
N LEU A 91 35.29 -29.14 -18.14
CA LEU A 91 36.36 -28.12 -18.16
C LEU A 91 36.62 -27.50 -16.78
N GLN A 92 37.18 -28.29 -15.86
CA GLN A 92 37.43 -27.94 -14.45
C GLN A 92 38.71 -27.11 -14.20
N SER A 93 38.88 -25.96 -14.86
CA SER A 93 39.84 -24.95 -14.35
C SER A 93 39.52 -23.49 -14.69
N TYR A 94 38.45 -23.24 -15.46
CA TYR A 94 37.87 -21.90 -15.63
C TYR A 94 36.52 -21.75 -14.91
N SER A 95 36.01 -22.85 -14.32
CA SER A 95 34.68 -22.94 -13.70
C SER A 95 34.52 -22.04 -12.48
N ASP A 96 35.56 -21.89 -11.64
CA ASP A 96 35.39 -21.29 -10.31
C ASP A 96 35.29 -19.75 -10.34
N MET A 97 35.77 -19.10 -11.41
CA MET A 97 35.62 -17.64 -11.60
C MET A 97 34.30 -17.26 -12.30
N ILE A 98 33.76 -18.15 -13.15
CA ILE A 98 32.49 -17.90 -13.84
C ILE A 98 31.30 -18.34 -12.98
N HIS A 99 31.44 -19.40 -12.16
CA HIS A 99 30.40 -19.90 -11.24
C HIS A 99 29.92 -18.85 -10.24
N ASN A 100 30.84 -18.09 -9.62
CA ASN A 100 30.42 -17.09 -8.64
C ASN A 100 29.75 -15.88 -9.29
N ARG A 101 30.19 -15.45 -10.49
CA ARG A 101 29.54 -14.34 -11.18
C ARG A 101 28.15 -14.73 -11.68
N THR A 102 28.02 -15.86 -12.38
CA THR A 102 26.72 -16.29 -12.93
C THR A 102 25.70 -16.66 -11.86
N ASN A 103 26.10 -17.22 -10.72
CA ASN A 103 25.16 -17.47 -9.62
C ASN A 103 24.76 -16.18 -8.91
N THR A 104 25.70 -15.25 -8.68
CA THR A 104 25.37 -13.92 -8.14
C THR A 104 24.51 -13.12 -9.13
N ASP A 105 24.78 -13.16 -10.43
CA ASP A 105 23.99 -12.46 -11.43
C ASP A 105 22.59 -13.10 -11.59
N LYS A 106 22.46 -14.43 -11.41
CA LYS A 106 21.18 -15.15 -11.35
C LYS A 106 20.38 -14.81 -10.09
N GLU A 107 21.02 -14.75 -8.92
CA GLU A 107 20.39 -14.27 -7.70
C GLU A 107 20.01 -12.80 -7.82
N ASN A 108 20.80 -11.98 -8.52
CA ASN A 108 20.50 -10.57 -8.76
C ASN A 108 19.37 -10.38 -9.77
N ILE A 109 19.22 -11.25 -10.78
CA ILE A 109 18.05 -11.23 -11.70
C ILE A 109 16.81 -11.75 -10.97
N ARG A 110 16.95 -12.83 -10.19
CA ARG A 110 15.87 -13.32 -9.33
C ARG A 110 15.43 -12.19 -8.41
N HIS A 111 16.34 -11.58 -7.66
CA HIS A 111 16.10 -10.43 -6.79
C HIS A 111 15.58 -9.22 -7.58
N ALA A 112 16.11 -8.85 -8.75
CA ALA A 112 15.57 -7.71 -9.52
C ALA A 112 14.15 -7.95 -10.05
N CYS A 113 13.84 -9.16 -10.54
CA CYS A 113 12.52 -9.50 -11.05
C CYS A 113 11.53 -9.90 -9.92
N THR A 114 11.97 -10.36 -8.73
CA THR A 114 11.09 -10.62 -7.55
C THR A 114 11.01 -9.46 -6.59
N THR A 115 12.10 -8.75 -6.31
CA THR A 115 12.11 -7.51 -5.53
C THR A 115 11.51 -6.38 -6.34
N GLY A 116 11.72 -6.28 -7.65
CA GLY A 116 10.92 -5.35 -8.47
C GLY A 116 9.41 -5.61 -8.35
N ILE A 117 8.98 -6.88 -8.37
CA ILE A 117 7.57 -7.27 -8.20
C ILE A 117 7.10 -7.16 -6.73
N SER A 118 7.94 -7.42 -5.74
CA SER A 118 7.58 -7.24 -4.32
C SER A 118 7.58 -5.77 -3.93
N THR A 119 8.42 -4.95 -4.58
CA THR A 119 8.42 -3.50 -4.52
C THR A 119 7.17 -2.97 -5.22
N LEU A 120 6.73 -3.59 -6.32
CA LEU A 120 5.43 -3.32 -6.95
C LEU A 120 4.24 -3.84 -6.13
N ILE A 121 4.38 -4.91 -5.34
CA ILE A 121 3.36 -5.36 -4.37
C ILE A 121 3.34 -4.44 -3.14
N SER A 122 4.50 -3.90 -2.73
CA SER A 122 4.57 -2.86 -1.70
C SER A 122 4.13 -1.48 -2.22
N GLU A 123 4.21 -1.24 -3.53
CA GLU A 123 3.66 -0.07 -4.23
C GLU A 123 2.21 -0.31 -4.74
N ALA A 124 1.67 -1.54 -4.60
CA ALA A 124 0.32 -1.93 -5.02
C ALA A 124 -0.51 -2.52 -3.86
N ILE A 125 -0.19 -2.16 -2.62
CA ILE A 125 -1.23 -1.93 -1.62
C ILE A 125 -1.96 -0.68 -2.15
N GLY A 126 -3.04 -0.92 -2.90
CA GLY A 126 -3.64 0.02 -3.86
C GLY A 126 -3.93 1.41 -3.32
N GLU A 127 -4.16 2.38 -4.22
CA GLU A 127 -4.46 3.77 -3.83
C GLU A 127 -5.55 3.78 -2.74
N ILE A 128 -5.04 4.01 -1.54
CA ILE A 128 -5.58 4.96 -0.57
C ILE A 128 -6.14 6.12 -1.40
N PRO A 129 -7.40 6.54 -1.19
CA PRO A 129 -8.00 7.61 -1.97
C PRO A 129 -7.01 8.77 -2.15
N ASP A 130 -6.93 9.33 -3.36
CA ASP A 130 -6.16 10.53 -3.70
C ASP A 130 -6.50 11.67 -2.72
N SER A 131 -5.87 11.65 -1.56
CA SER A 131 -5.36 12.84 -0.94
C SER A 131 -4.00 13.03 -1.56
N THR A 132 -3.89 14.01 -2.43
CA THR A 132 -2.65 14.75 -2.78
C THR A 132 -1.92 15.33 -1.54
N THR A 133 -2.19 14.80 -0.36
CA THR A 133 -1.45 14.87 0.88
C THR A 133 -1.39 13.43 1.43
N SER A 134 -0.45 12.60 0.94
CA SER A 134 0.02 11.48 1.78
C SER A 134 0.33 12.08 3.14
N SER A 135 -0.15 11.46 4.22
CA SER A 135 0.02 11.96 5.58
C SER A 135 1.48 11.84 6.02
N ARG A 136 2.28 12.79 5.52
CA ARG A 136 3.64 13.07 5.98
C ARG A 136 3.50 13.50 7.43
N ARG A 137 3.71 12.54 8.33
CA ARG A 137 4.04 12.88 9.71
C ARG A 137 5.41 13.54 9.66
N TYR A 138 5.54 14.61 10.41
CA TYR A 138 6.80 15.29 10.58
C TYR A 138 7.35 14.94 11.96
N ARG A 139 8.64 14.70 12.03
CA ARG A 139 9.41 14.59 13.27
C ARG A 139 10.41 15.73 13.29
N ASP A 140 10.64 16.30 14.45
CA ASP A 140 11.27 17.61 14.62
C ASP A 140 12.66 17.55 15.29
N PRO A 141 13.63 16.75 14.78
CA PRO A 141 14.96 16.74 15.38
C PRO A 141 15.72 18.03 15.10
N LEU A 142 16.66 18.35 15.99
CA LEU A 142 17.69 19.36 15.72
C LEU A 142 18.86 18.77 14.92
N ILE A 143 19.18 19.37 13.77
CA ILE A 143 20.28 18.96 12.88
C ILE A 143 21.30 20.09 12.77
N LEU A 144 22.57 19.73 12.92
CA LEU A 144 23.70 20.64 12.85
C LEU A 144 24.31 20.60 11.46
N ASP A 145 24.46 21.77 10.87
CA ASP A 145 25.26 22.01 9.68
C ASP A 145 26.74 22.02 10.10
N LEU A 146 27.49 20.99 9.69
CA LEU A 146 28.86 20.78 10.18
C LEU A 146 29.94 21.27 9.22
N ASP A 147 29.62 21.53 7.96
CA ASP A 147 30.58 21.98 6.95
C ASP A 147 30.31 23.39 6.40
N GLY A 148 29.17 23.98 6.78
CA GLY A 148 28.80 25.37 6.57
C GLY A 148 28.12 25.65 5.23
N ASP A 149 27.57 24.64 4.54
CA ASP A 149 26.80 24.82 3.31
C ASP A 149 25.28 24.67 3.46
N GLY A 150 24.83 24.39 4.69
CA GLY A 150 23.44 24.32 5.12
C GLY A 150 22.90 22.90 5.13
N VAL A 151 21.86 22.64 5.94
CA VAL A 151 21.40 21.26 6.18
C VAL A 151 20.95 20.52 4.91
N GLU A 152 21.52 19.33 4.70
CA GLU A 152 21.22 18.45 3.59
C GLU A 152 20.48 17.18 4.05
N ILE A 153 19.32 16.93 3.44
CA ILE A 153 18.43 15.82 3.82
C ILE A 153 18.16 14.93 2.61
N ASN A 154 18.26 13.62 2.81
CA ASN A 154 17.87 12.59 1.84
C ASN A 154 16.45 12.10 2.14
N ALA A 155 15.53 12.24 1.18
CA ALA A 155 14.08 12.19 1.42
C ALA A 155 13.47 10.82 1.74
N GLU A 156 14.17 9.69 1.55
CA GLU A 156 13.65 8.36 1.92
C GLU A 156 14.77 7.31 2.05
N SER A 157 15.58 7.40 3.10
CA SER A 157 16.82 6.60 3.17
C SER A 157 16.89 5.60 4.33
N VAL A 158 16.30 5.92 5.48
CA VAL A 158 16.62 5.24 6.75
C VAL A 158 15.36 4.82 7.51
N TYR A 159 15.46 3.74 8.28
CA TYR A 159 14.45 3.32 9.25
C TYR A 159 14.89 3.72 10.66
N PHE A 160 14.10 4.52 11.36
CA PHE A 160 14.37 4.91 12.75
C PHE A 160 13.08 5.00 13.57
N ASP A 161 13.16 4.65 14.85
CA ASP A 161 12.04 4.78 15.79
C ASP A 161 12.06 6.19 16.39
N THR A 162 11.11 7.01 15.98
CA THR A 162 11.12 8.45 16.32
C THR A 162 10.27 8.80 17.53
N ASP A 163 9.30 7.97 17.91
CA ASP A 163 8.44 8.21 19.07
C ASP A 163 8.68 7.21 20.22
N GLY A 164 9.59 6.25 20.03
CA GLY A 164 10.02 5.29 21.03
C GLY A 164 8.98 4.18 21.26
N ASP A 165 8.18 3.86 20.24
CA ASP A 165 7.14 2.83 20.33
C ASP A 165 7.67 1.41 20.01
N GLY A 166 8.95 1.30 19.62
CA GLY A 166 9.63 0.07 19.23
C GLY A 166 9.48 -0.27 17.74
N ILE A 167 8.89 0.62 16.93
CA ILE A 167 8.60 0.42 15.51
C ILE A 167 9.33 1.48 14.70
N ALA A 168 10.34 1.07 13.93
CA ALA A 168 11.08 2.02 13.10
C ALA A 168 10.29 2.37 11.83
N ASN A 169 10.09 3.66 11.55
CA ASN A 169 9.47 4.13 10.31
C ASN A 169 10.54 4.51 9.28
N LYS A 170 10.24 4.28 7.99
CA LYS A 170 11.06 4.82 6.90
C LYS A 170 10.90 6.34 6.86
N MET A 171 12.00 7.08 6.85
CA MET A 171 11.96 8.53 6.89
C MET A 171 13.08 9.21 6.09
N SER A 172 12.88 10.50 5.87
CA SER A 172 13.95 11.41 5.48
C SER A 172 15.03 11.47 6.54
N TRP A 173 16.28 11.65 6.12
CA TRP A 173 17.43 11.56 7.02
C TRP A 173 18.51 12.58 6.67
N ALA A 174 19.29 12.99 7.68
CA ALA A 174 20.44 13.87 7.45
C ALA A 174 21.49 13.16 6.58
N ASN A 175 22.12 13.90 5.67
CA ASN A 175 23.31 13.39 4.99
C ASN A 175 24.48 13.23 5.98
N ALA A 176 25.48 12.43 5.59
CA ALA A 176 26.58 12.03 6.46
C ALA A 176 27.58 13.14 6.80
N ASP A 177 27.56 14.27 6.07
CA ASP A 177 28.31 15.49 6.36
C ASP A 177 27.73 16.26 7.55
N ASP A 178 26.41 16.24 7.73
CA ASP A 178 25.69 16.83 8.86
C ASP A 178 25.51 15.84 10.02
N GLY A 179 24.84 16.26 11.09
CA GLY A 179 24.50 15.36 12.19
C GLY A 179 23.38 15.83 13.12
N PHE A 180 22.70 14.87 13.74
CA PHE A 180 21.65 15.11 14.72
C PHE A 180 22.26 15.54 16.06
N LEU A 181 21.71 16.56 16.71
CA LEU A 181 22.00 16.82 18.12
C LEU A 181 21.29 15.77 18.96
N VAL A 182 22.03 15.12 19.84
CA VAL A 182 21.50 14.01 20.65
C VAL A 182 21.91 14.12 22.10
N TYR A 183 21.12 13.48 22.97
CA TYR A 183 21.42 13.32 24.38
C TYR A 183 21.07 11.90 24.81
N ASP A 184 22.11 11.06 24.91
CA ASP A 184 22.04 9.70 25.46
C ASP A 184 21.60 9.78 26.94
N LYS A 185 20.29 9.64 27.16
CA LYS A 185 19.67 9.82 28.49
C LYS A 185 19.88 8.60 29.35
N ASN A 186 19.96 7.43 28.73
CA ASN A 186 20.01 6.15 29.43
C ASN A 186 21.47 5.69 29.71
N GLN A 187 22.46 6.33 29.06
CA GLN A 187 23.90 6.10 29.14
C GLN A 187 24.34 4.70 28.67
N ASP A 188 23.66 4.14 27.67
CA ASP A 188 24.03 2.86 27.05
C ASP A 188 25.02 3.02 25.88
N GLY A 189 25.25 4.26 25.41
CA GLY A 189 26.17 4.58 24.34
C GLY A 189 25.62 4.42 22.93
N GLU A 190 24.30 4.21 22.80
CA GLU A 190 23.56 4.13 21.55
C GLU A 190 22.46 5.20 21.54
N ILE A 191 22.09 5.71 20.37
CA ILE A 191 20.88 6.51 20.21
C ILE A 191 19.87 5.60 19.55
N ALA A 192 18.97 5.04 20.36
CA ALA A 192 18.08 3.96 19.91
C ALA A 192 16.75 4.47 19.37
N ASP A 193 16.27 5.61 19.88
CA ASP A 193 14.97 6.18 19.52
C ASP A 193 14.90 7.71 19.70
N GLY A 194 13.78 8.30 19.30
CA GLY A 194 13.57 9.74 19.36
C GLY A 194 13.46 10.35 20.76
N SER A 195 13.40 9.57 21.84
CA SER A 195 13.44 10.10 23.20
C SER A 195 14.81 10.71 23.57
N GLU A 196 15.83 10.38 22.78
CA GLU A 196 17.23 10.83 22.86
C GLU A 196 17.61 11.82 21.76
N LEU A 197 16.70 12.09 20.82
CA LEU A 197 16.77 13.22 19.89
C LEU A 197 16.15 14.48 20.53
N PHE A 198 16.58 15.66 20.12
CA PHE A 198 15.93 16.91 20.49
C PHE A 198 14.76 17.22 19.55
N GLY A 199 13.55 16.88 19.98
CA GLY A 199 12.27 17.15 19.29
C GLY A 199 11.09 17.10 20.27
N ASP A 200 9.86 17.04 19.75
CA ASP A 200 8.61 16.97 20.51
C ASP A 200 8.48 15.68 21.34
N ASP A 201 9.15 14.61 20.90
CA ASP A 201 9.26 13.36 21.65
C ASP A 201 10.26 13.39 22.82
N TYR A 202 11.04 14.45 22.95
CA TYR A 202 11.94 14.64 24.09
C TYR A 202 11.14 14.86 25.39
N THR A 203 11.36 13.99 26.38
CA THR A 203 10.86 14.21 27.74
C THR A 203 11.81 15.10 28.53
N LYS A 204 11.31 16.25 29.00
CA LYS A 204 12.02 17.25 29.80
C LYS A 204 12.24 16.78 31.24
N LEU A 205 13.13 17.46 31.96
CA LEU A 205 13.48 17.20 33.35
C LEU A 205 12.29 17.28 34.31
N ASP A 206 11.24 18.03 33.96
CA ASP A 206 9.98 18.11 34.71
C ASP A 206 8.97 17.00 34.40
N GLY A 207 9.31 16.10 33.46
CA GLY A 207 8.48 14.98 33.01
C GLY A 207 7.47 15.33 31.93
N THR A 208 7.45 16.57 31.43
CA THR A 208 6.60 16.96 30.29
C THR A 208 7.32 16.74 28.96
N LYS A 209 6.56 16.49 27.88
CA LYS A 209 7.11 16.48 26.51
C LYS A 209 7.48 17.91 26.09
N ALA A 210 8.53 18.05 25.29
CA ALA A 210 8.90 19.32 24.68
C ALA A 210 7.86 19.74 23.64
N LYS A 211 7.87 21.02 23.26
CA LYS A 211 7.00 21.53 22.19
C LYS A 211 7.63 21.43 20.80
N ASP A 212 8.95 21.52 20.77
CA ASP A 212 9.81 21.55 19.60
C ASP A 212 11.25 21.24 20.05
N GLY A 213 12.17 21.03 19.10
CA GLY A 213 13.56 20.70 19.38
C GLY A 213 14.30 21.77 20.19
N PHE A 214 13.99 23.07 20.00
CA PHE A 214 14.62 24.14 20.78
C PHE A 214 14.04 24.26 22.20
N ASP A 215 12.76 23.97 22.44
CA ASP A 215 12.17 23.83 23.78
C ASP A 215 12.81 22.66 24.52
N ALA A 216 13.09 21.56 23.83
CA ALA A 216 13.84 20.43 24.38
C ALA A 216 15.27 20.83 24.78
N LEU A 217 16.00 21.52 23.90
CA LEU A 217 17.38 21.95 24.17
C LEU A 217 17.46 23.00 25.30
N ARG A 218 16.48 23.90 25.38
CA ARG A 218 16.39 24.94 26.42
C ARG A 218 16.20 24.36 27.83
N ASP A 219 15.72 23.13 27.94
CA ASP A 219 15.64 22.39 29.21
C ASP A 219 17.04 22.14 29.82
N LEU A 220 18.10 22.21 29.02
CA LEU A 220 19.50 22.03 29.43
C LEU A 220 20.26 23.34 29.68
N ASP A 221 19.64 24.51 29.47
CA ASP A 221 20.20 25.83 29.78
C ASP A 221 20.09 26.08 31.30
N ALA A 222 21.12 25.63 32.03
CA ALA A 222 21.10 25.60 33.49
C ALA A 222 21.19 27.02 34.08
N ASN A 223 21.80 27.95 33.36
CA ASN A 223 22.06 29.31 33.84
C ASN A 223 21.04 30.35 33.28
N ASN A 224 20.18 29.95 32.34
CA ASN A 224 19.15 30.74 31.65
C ASN A 224 19.71 31.96 30.89
N ASP A 225 20.88 31.83 30.28
CA ASP A 225 21.50 32.88 29.46
C ASP A 225 21.11 32.80 27.97
N ASN A 226 20.31 31.81 27.58
CA ASN A 226 19.90 31.46 26.21
C ASN A 226 21.05 30.94 25.32
N VAL A 227 22.08 30.38 25.93
CA VAL A 227 23.22 29.75 25.25
C VAL A 227 23.51 28.41 25.92
N ILE A 228 23.66 27.36 25.12
CA ILE A 228 24.19 26.09 25.58
C ILE A 228 25.71 26.10 25.39
N ASN A 229 26.45 26.14 26.51
CA ASN A 229 27.91 26.18 26.51
C ASN A 229 28.51 25.46 27.74
N ALA A 230 29.84 25.49 27.88
CA ALA A 230 30.55 24.83 28.99
C ALA A 230 30.19 25.35 30.42
N SER A 231 29.37 26.40 30.53
CA SER A 231 28.81 26.87 31.80
C SER A 231 27.55 26.08 32.22
N ASP A 232 27.00 25.27 31.33
CA ASP A 232 25.84 24.41 31.57
C ASP A 232 26.27 23.02 32.03
N THR A 233 25.52 22.46 32.98
CA THR A 233 25.91 21.22 33.67
C THR A 233 25.89 20.01 32.73
N ASN A 234 25.04 20.02 31.70
CA ASN A 234 24.84 18.92 30.77
C ASN A 234 25.57 19.10 29.43
N PHE A 235 26.34 20.18 29.25
CA PHE A 235 27.02 20.48 27.99
C PHE A 235 27.98 19.38 27.54
N GLU A 236 28.75 18.80 28.48
CA GLU A 236 29.70 17.71 28.18
C GLU A 236 29.01 16.38 27.83
N SER A 237 27.71 16.27 28.10
CA SER A 237 26.91 15.08 27.77
C SER A 237 26.20 15.18 26.43
N LEU A 238 26.21 16.35 25.79
CA LEU A 238 25.67 16.52 24.45
C LEU A 238 26.62 15.92 23.41
N GLN A 239 26.03 15.22 22.46
CA GLN A 239 26.74 14.59 21.35
C GLN A 239 26.08 14.95 20.03
N VAL A 240 26.80 14.69 18.95
CA VAL A 240 26.30 14.79 17.58
C VAL A 240 26.40 13.40 16.97
N TRP A 241 25.27 12.88 16.51
CA TRP A 241 25.22 11.63 15.76
C TRP A 241 25.30 11.93 14.28
N ARG A 242 26.38 11.45 13.66
CA ARG A 242 26.56 11.45 12.21
C ARG A 242 26.44 10.01 11.73
N ASP A 243 25.28 9.67 11.18
CA ASP A 243 25.06 8.38 10.55
C ASP A 243 25.82 8.33 9.21
N LEU A 244 27.01 7.72 9.24
CA LEU A 244 27.96 7.74 8.13
C LEU A 244 27.62 6.69 7.08
N ASN A 245 27.00 5.59 7.50
CA ASN A 245 26.63 4.48 6.63
C ASN A 245 25.15 4.54 6.18
N GLN A 246 24.37 5.46 6.76
CA GLN A 246 22.96 5.72 6.46
C GLN A 246 22.07 4.51 6.74
N ASP A 247 22.25 3.87 7.90
CA ASP A 247 21.44 2.71 8.32
C ASP A 247 20.53 2.96 9.52
N GLY A 248 20.60 4.16 10.14
CA GLY A 248 19.79 4.54 11.29
C GLY A 248 20.15 3.85 12.58
N VAL A 249 21.32 3.20 12.65
CA VAL A 249 21.84 2.56 13.86
C VAL A 249 23.08 3.32 14.28
N THR A 250 23.20 3.57 15.59
CA THR A 250 24.40 4.22 16.11
C THR A 250 25.59 3.25 16.06
N ASP A 251 26.50 3.45 15.11
CA ASP A 251 27.72 2.64 14.99
C ASP A 251 28.92 3.21 15.74
N ALA A 252 29.91 2.33 15.99
CA ALA A 252 31.18 2.74 16.57
C ALA A 252 31.92 3.75 15.67
N GLY A 253 32.01 5.00 16.14
CA GLY A 253 32.65 6.11 15.43
C GLY A 253 31.69 7.13 14.82
N GLU A 254 30.39 7.00 15.09
CA GLU A 254 29.35 7.91 14.59
C GLU A 254 28.86 8.93 15.62
N LEU A 255 29.10 8.69 16.90
CA LEU A 255 28.87 9.67 17.96
C LEU A 255 30.12 10.51 18.22
N PHE A 256 29.96 11.83 18.11
CA PHE A 256 31.01 12.80 18.37
C PHE A 256 30.60 13.71 19.53
N SER A 257 31.55 14.07 20.40
CA SER A 257 31.29 15.14 21.37
C SER A 257 31.27 16.50 20.67
N LEU A 258 30.55 17.48 21.24
CA LEU A 258 30.58 18.86 20.73
C LEU A 258 32.02 19.40 20.63
N GLN A 259 32.86 19.07 21.61
CA GLN A 259 34.26 19.49 21.63
C GLN A 259 35.10 18.85 20.50
N ASP A 260 34.86 17.58 20.15
CA ASP A 260 35.57 16.91 19.05
C ASP A 260 35.23 17.54 17.69
N LEU A 261 34.01 18.05 17.54
CA LEU A 261 33.58 18.81 16.37
C LEU A 261 33.95 20.30 16.44
N GLY A 262 34.59 20.74 17.52
CA GLY A 262 34.99 22.13 17.70
C GLY A 262 33.84 23.09 17.95
N ILE A 263 32.67 22.60 18.39
CA ILE A 263 31.51 23.42 18.76
C ILE A 263 31.72 23.96 20.18
N SER A 264 31.59 25.28 20.33
CA SER A 264 31.78 25.97 21.62
C SER A 264 30.50 26.46 22.26
N GLU A 265 29.55 26.94 21.45
CA GLU A 265 28.28 27.51 21.91
C GLU A 265 27.18 27.19 20.91
N ILE A 266 25.99 26.85 21.39
CA ILE A 266 24.76 26.77 20.59
C ILE A 266 23.79 27.83 21.09
N GLN A 267 23.38 28.75 20.22
CA GLN A 267 22.45 29.82 20.58
C GLN A 267 21.01 29.29 20.61
N LEU A 268 20.20 29.75 21.57
CA LEU A 268 18.78 29.37 21.69
C LEU A 268 17.82 30.43 21.15
N THR A 269 18.35 31.50 20.55
CA THR A 269 17.55 32.53 19.87
C THR A 269 17.34 32.14 18.42
N GLU A 270 16.10 31.77 18.10
CA GLU A 270 15.74 31.20 16.81
C GLU A 270 15.35 32.26 15.77
N THR A 271 15.66 31.96 14.51
CA THR A 271 15.09 32.62 13.34
C THR A 271 14.07 31.68 12.72
N LEU A 272 12.79 32.05 12.78
CA LEU A 272 11.71 31.27 12.19
C LEU A 272 11.87 31.17 10.67
N SER A 273 11.65 29.96 10.17
CA SER A 273 11.58 29.60 8.77
C SER A 273 10.21 28.96 8.50
N GLY A 274 9.97 28.61 7.25
CA GLY A 274 8.78 27.87 6.83
C GLY A 274 8.96 27.32 5.43
N GLU A 275 10.21 27.13 5.03
CA GLU A 275 10.56 26.64 3.72
C GLU A 275 10.31 25.14 3.69
N VAL A 276 9.46 24.70 2.76
CA VAL A 276 9.24 23.29 2.46
C VAL A 276 10.21 22.91 1.36
N LYS A 277 11.06 21.92 1.65
CA LYS A 277 12.06 21.36 0.74
C LYS A 277 11.74 19.88 0.49
N PRO A 278 12.32 19.22 -0.52
CA PRO A 278 12.09 17.79 -0.73
C PRO A 278 12.52 17.00 0.51
N GLY A 279 11.59 16.26 1.13
CA GLY A 279 11.87 15.40 2.28
C GLY A 279 11.77 16.08 3.65
N TYR A 280 11.68 17.41 3.74
CA TYR A 280 11.56 18.09 5.03
C TYR A 280 11.01 19.52 4.95
N GLN A 281 10.55 20.04 6.08
CA GLN A 281 10.28 21.45 6.27
C GLN A 281 11.28 22.06 7.26
N GLU A 282 11.88 23.19 6.91
CA GLU A 282 12.67 23.98 7.84
C GLU A 282 11.74 24.83 8.71
N VAL A 283 11.74 24.59 10.03
CA VAL A 283 10.86 25.27 10.99
C VAL A 283 11.55 26.50 11.57
N SER A 284 12.78 26.34 12.05
CA SER A 284 13.59 27.44 12.57
C SER A 284 15.08 27.10 12.50
N SER A 285 15.94 28.09 12.77
CA SER A 285 17.38 27.88 12.90
C SER A 285 18.01 28.82 13.92
N ALA A 286 19.16 28.43 14.47
CA ALA A 286 19.97 29.26 15.35
C ALA A 286 21.47 29.14 15.03
N SER A 287 22.28 30.07 15.53
CA SER A 287 23.73 30.11 15.27
C SER A 287 24.50 29.17 16.21
N ILE A 288 25.50 28.50 15.67
CA ILE A 288 26.51 27.74 16.40
C ILE A 288 27.82 28.49 16.31
N VAL A 289 28.51 28.69 17.44
CA VAL A 289 29.84 29.29 17.46
C VAL A 289 30.88 28.18 17.61
N MET A 290 31.81 28.14 16.66
CA MET A 290 32.94 27.21 16.67
C MET A 290 34.10 27.75 17.51
N THR A 291 34.95 26.86 18.00
CA THR A 291 36.14 27.19 18.82
C THR A 291 37.18 28.05 18.11
N ASP A 292 37.20 28.05 16.77
CA ASP A 292 38.04 28.94 15.95
C ASP A 292 37.41 30.32 15.69
N GLY A 293 36.17 30.51 16.15
CA GLY A 293 35.38 31.73 16.01
C GLY A 293 34.56 31.81 14.72
N SER A 294 34.54 30.78 13.86
CA SER A 294 33.56 30.71 12.78
C SER A 294 32.16 30.43 13.33
N GLU A 295 31.14 30.73 12.52
CA GLU A 295 29.75 30.42 12.83
C GLU A 295 29.22 29.38 11.85
N SER A 296 28.38 28.46 12.35
CA SER A 296 27.54 27.55 11.57
C SER A 296 26.10 27.63 12.10
N LYS A 297 25.24 26.66 11.76
CA LYS A 297 23.83 26.65 12.15
C LYS A 297 23.37 25.31 12.69
N VAL A 298 22.41 25.40 13.60
CA VAL A 298 21.52 24.30 13.98
C VAL A 298 20.14 24.61 13.43
N TYR A 299 19.47 23.59 12.91
CA TYR A 299 18.17 23.66 12.29
C TYR A 299 17.18 22.81 13.06
N ASP A 300 16.01 23.38 13.34
CA ASP A 300 14.81 22.64 13.68
C ASP A 300 14.10 22.30 12.36
N VAL A 301 14.02 21.01 12.07
CA VAL A 301 13.45 20.51 10.82
C VAL A 301 12.37 19.49 11.08
N ASN A 302 11.31 19.58 10.30
CA ASN A 302 10.24 18.61 10.22
C ASN A 302 10.60 17.58 9.12
N LEU A 303 11.17 16.44 9.49
CA LEU A 303 11.53 15.35 8.58
C LEU A 303 10.29 14.56 8.16
N GLU A 304 10.14 14.28 6.87
CA GLU A 304 9.05 13.46 6.36
C GLU A 304 9.20 12.00 6.82
N VAL A 305 8.13 11.45 7.38
CA VAL A 305 8.03 10.04 7.78
C VAL A 305 6.97 9.34 6.96
N ASN A 306 7.31 8.14 6.48
CA ASN A 306 6.37 7.24 5.85
C ASN A 306 5.78 6.30 6.91
N SER A 307 4.54 6.60 7.31
CA SER A 307 3.81 5.85 8.33
C SER A 307 3.47 4.42 7.92
N LEU A 308 3.46 4.09 6.62
CA LEU A 308 3.12 2.74 6.13
C LEU A 308 4.32 1.81 6.07
N HIS A 309 5.52 2.36 5.87
CA HIS A 309 6.75 1.57 5.77
C HIS A 309 7.42 1.49 7.13
N THR A 310 7.12 0.40 7.83
CA THR A 310 7.65 0.12 9.15
C THR A 310 8.56 -1.10 9.18
N LYS A 311 9.44 -1.13 10.19
CA LYS A 311 10.35 -2.22 10.47
C LYS A 311 10.26 -2.55 11.96
N PHE A 312 9.96 -3.82 12.24
CA PHE A 312 9.85 -4.38 13.57
C PHE A 312 11.13 -5.15 13.93
N ASP A 313 11.49 -5.19 15.22
CA ASP A 313 12.57 -6.07 15.69
C ASP A 313 12.06 -7.50 15.90
N HIS A 314 12.51 -8.41 15.04
CA HIS A 314 12.18 -9.83 15.12
C HIS A 314 13.29 -10.68 15.75
N SER A 315 14.34 -10.07 16.32
CA SER A 315 15.52 -10.75 16.85
C SER A 315 15.20 -11.86 17.87
N ASN A 316 14.10 -11.70 18.60
CA ASN A 316 13.66 -12.62 19.66
C ASN A 316 12.45 -13.49 19.27
N ILE A 317 11.94 -13.39 18.03
CA ILE A 317 10.77 -14.14 17.58
C ILE A 317 11.22 -15.33 16.73
N THR A 318 10.66 -16.51 17.01
CA THR A 318 10.89 -17.73 16.21
C THR A 318 9.59 -18.17 15.58
N LEU A 319 9.57 -18.24 14.24
CA LEU A 319 8.43 -18.78 13.50
C LEU A 319 8.51 -20.30 13.44
N ASP A 320 7.51 -20.97 13.98
CA ASP A 320 7.38 -22.43 13.90
C ASP A 320 6.69 -22.88 12.61
N GLU A 321 6.82 -24.17 12.25
CA GLU A 321 6.24 -24.75 11.03
C GLU A 321 4.70 -24.64 10.98
N SER A 322 4.03 -24.59 12.13
CA SER A 322 2.58 -24.42 12.19
C SER A 322 2.13 -23.00 11.87
N VAL A 323 2.99 -21.99 12.06
CA VAL A 323 2.77 -20.61 11.60
C VAL A 323 3.14 -20.46 10.14
N LEU A 324 4.29 -21.00 9.72
CA LEU A 324 4.79 -20.88 8.34
C LEU A 324 3.86 -21.52 7.29
N ASN A 325 3.05 -22.51 7.68
CA ASN A 325 2.08 -23.16 6.81
C ASN A 325 0.73 -22.41 6.70
N LEU A 326 0.53 -21.33 7.46
CA LEU A 326 -0.67 -20.50 7.38
C LEU A 326 -0.49 -19.34 6.39
N ALA A 327 -1.60 -18.74 5.97
CA ALA A 327 -1.57 -17.54 5.13
C ALA A 327 -0.75 -16.42 5.80
N ASN A 328 -0.03 -15.65 4.99
CA ASN A 328 0.76 -14.51 5.44
C ASN A 328 0.39 -13.24 4.71
N ILE A 329 0.41 -12.12 5.41
CA ILE A 329 0.26 -10.79 4.84
C ILE A 329 1.33 -9.89 5.48
N THR A 330 2.05 -9.15 4.64
CA THR A 330 3.00 -8.13 5.10
C THR A 330 2.27 -7.09 5.95
N GLY A 331 2.86 -6.76 7.10
CA GLY A 331 2.34 -5.73 7.99
C GLY A 331 2.43 -4.34 7.37
N MET A 332 1.76 -3.38 8.00
CA MET A 332 1.80 -1.96 7.66
C MET A 332 1.49 -1.12 8.89
N GLY A 333 2.00 0.11 8.91
CA GLY A 333 1.76 0.99 10.06
C GLY A 333 2.35 0.40 11.33
N SER A 334 1.58 0.51 12.42
CA SER A 334 1.95 -0.09 13.69
C SER A 334 1.55 -1.58 13.81
N VAL A 335 1.16 -2.23 12.71
CA VAL A 335 0.78 -3.64 12.70
C VAL A 335 1.82 -4.47 11.95
N ASP A 336 2.44 -5.41 12.65
CA ASP A 336 3.50 -6.27 12.09
C ASP A 336 2.94 -7.29 11.07
N THR A 337 3.83 -7.96 10.36
CA THR A 337 3.52 -9.06 9.45
C THR A 337 2.79 -10.19 10.15
N LEU A 338 1.75 -10.71 9.50
CA LEU A 338 0.78 -11.64 10.09
C LEU A 338 1.43 -12.86 10.74
N HIS A 339 2.49 -13.43 10.13
CA HIS A 339 3.24 -14.54 10.73
C HIS A 339 3.90 -14.19 12.06
N TYR A 340 4.54 -13.03 12.18
CA TYR A 340 5.16 -12.58 13.43
C TYR A 340 4.08 -12.26 14.47
N SER A 341 3.01 -11.58 14.07
CA SER A 341 1.84 -11.35 14.92
C SER A 341 1.22 -12.65 15.43
N MET A 342 1.09 -13.70 14.60
CA MET A 342 0.59 -15.02 15.02
C MET A 342 1.54 -15.77 15.95
N ALA A 343 2.85 -15.56 15.82
CA ALA A 343 3.83 -16.19 16.70
C ALA A 343 3.73 -15.66 18.14
N GLU A 344 3.28 -14.41 18.30
CA GLU A 344 3.09 -13.76 19.60
C GLU A 344 1.64 -13.78 20.08
N ASN A 345 0.66 -13.94 19.18
CA ASN A 345 -0.77 -13.96 19.47
C ASN A 345 -1.43 -15.28 19.04
N GLU A 346 -1.62 -16.17 20.02
CA GLU A 346 -2.24 -17.50 19.81
C GLU A 346 -3.71 -17.41 19.38
N GLN A 347 -4.45 -16.37 19.78
CA GLN A 347 -5.82 -16.16 19.32
C GLN A 347 -5.85 -15.84 17.82
N LEU A 348 -4.96 -14.96 17.35
CA LEU A 348 -4.83 -14.63 15.94
C LEU A 348 -4.47 -15.86 15.11
N LYS A 349 -3.51 -16.66 15.59
CA LYS A 349 -3.14 -17.94 14.96
C LYS A 349 -4.34 -18.88 14.81
N GLN A 350 -5.18 -19.01 15.84
CA GLN A 350 -6.39 -19.82 15.77
C GLN A 350 -7.43 -19.25 14.80
N LEU A 351 -7.61 -17.93 14.76
CA LEU A 351 -8.53 -17.30 13.82
C LEU A 351 -8.11 -17.53 12.36
N ILE A 352 -6.83 -17.37 12.04
CA ILE A 352 -6.30 -17.65 10.70
C ILE A 352 -6.37 -19.14 10.35
N THR A 353 -6.14 -20.03 11.32
CA THR A 353 -6.32 -21.48 11.13
C THR A 353 -7.77 -21.80 10.78
N ASN A 354 -8.73 -21.32 11.56
CA ASN A 354 -10.16 -21.54 11.32
C ASN A 354 -10.62 -20.93 9.99
N PHE A 355 -10.13 -19.74 9.65
CA PHE A 355 -10.38 -19.11 8.35
C PHE A 355 -9.88 -19.98 7.20
N SER A 356 -8.67 -20.56 7.34
CA SER A 356 -8.06 -21.41 6.33
C SER A 356 -8.77 -22.75 6.15
N GLU A 357 -9.38 -23.27 7.22
CA GLU A 357 -10.16 -24.53 7.22
C GLU A 357 -11.62 -24.35 6.77
N SER A 358 -12.09 -23.10 6.66
CA SER A 358 -13.47 -22.78 6.25
C SER A 358 -13.65 -22.93 4.75
N ASN A 359 -14.76 -23.54 4.34
CA ASN A 359 -15.02 -23.86 2.92
C ASN A 359 -15.97 -22.87 2.25
N SER A 360 -16.65 -21.99 2.98
CA SER A 360 -17.57 -21.00 2.41
C SER A 360 -17.09 -19.56 2.64
N ARG A 361 -17.41 -18.67 1.69
CA ARG A 361 -17.11 -17.24 1.82
C ARG A 361 -17.80 -16.63 3.04
N SER A 362 -19.04 -17.03 3.30
CA SER A 362 -19.81 -16.51 4.43
C SER A 362 -19.14 -16.83 5.78
N GLU A 363 -18.64 -18.06 5.96
CA GLU A 363 -17.89 -18.44 7.16
C GLU A 363 -16.57 -17.67 7.26
N GLN A 364 -15.83 -17.54 6.16
CA GLN A 364 -14.56 -16.79 6.13
C GLN A 364 -14.76 -15.31 6.47
N LEU A 365 -15.78 -14.66 5.90
CA LEU A 365 -16.13 -13.27 6.20
C LEU A 365 -16.51 -13.07 7.68
N ALA A 366 -17.14 -14.07 8.31
CA ALA A 366 -17.50 -14.00 9.73
C ALA A 366 -16.28 -13.96 10.68
N PHE A 367 -15.09 -14.34 10.21
CA PHE A 367 -13.85 -14.21 10.97
C PHE A 367 -13.16 -12.86 10.78
N MET A 368 -13.48 -12.10 9.74
CA MET A 368 -12.67 -10.95 9.33
C MET A 368 -12.58 -9.86 10.39
N ASP A 369 -13.68 -9.51 11.05
CA ASP A 369 -13.64 -8.52 12.14
C ASP A 369 -12.73 -9.00 13.29
N GLN A 370 -12.81 -10.29 13.64
CA GLN A 370 -12.00 -10.87 14.71
C GLN A 370 -10.52 -10.92 14.32
N ILE A 371 -10.21 -11.26 13.06
CA ILE A 371 -8.85 -11.31 12.53
C ILE A 371 -8.23 -9.92 12.56
N VAL A 372 -8.90 -8.91 11.99
CA VAL A 372 -8.38 -7.54 11.92
C VAL A 372 -8.16 -6.96 13.31
N ASN A 373 -9.08 -7.19 14.25
CA ASN A 373 -8.92 -6.74 15.64
C ASN A 373 -7.78 -7.47 16.34
N ALA A 374 -7.72 -8.80 16.27
CA ALA A 374 -6.67 -9.58 16.91
C ALA A 374 -5.28 -9.25 16.32
N TRP A 375 -5.22 -8.97 15.03
CA TRP A 375 -3.98 -8.58 14.37
C TRP A 375 -3.52 -7.19 14.79
N ALA A 376 -4.39 -6.18 14.75
CA ALA A 376 -4.02 -4.84 15.24
C ALA A 376 -3.64 -4.84 16.73
N SER A 377 -4.25 -5.71 17.54
CA SER A 377 -4.01 -5.78 18.98
C SER A 377 -2.61 -6.25 19.37
N THR A 378 -1.84 -6.87 18.46
CA THR A 378 -0.49 -7.36 18.81
C THR A 378 0.44 -6.26 19.29
N ASN A 379 0.25 -5.03 18.78
CA ASN A 379 1.05 -3.87 19.14
C ASN A 379 0.22 -2.70 19.69
N ASN A 380 -1.13 -2.77 19.65
CA ASN A 380 -2.00 -1.62 19.93
C ASN A 380 -3.14 -1.91 20.93
N GLU A 381 -3.10 -3.01 21.69
CA GLU A 381 -4.21 -3.48 22.55
C GLU A 381 -4.84 -2.37 23.41
N ASP A 382 -4.02 -1.54 24.05
CA ASP A 382 -4.48 -0.48 24.96
C ASP A 382 -5.22 0.69 24.28
N THR A 383 -5.11 0.81 22.95
CA THR A 383 -5.63 1.97 22.19
C THR A 383 -6.84 1.64 21.33
N LEU A 384 -7.10 0.35 21.03
CA LEU A 384 -8.19 -0.04 20.13
C LEU A 384 -9.59 0.31 20.65
N ASP A 385 -9.78 0.27 21.97
CA ASP A 385 -11.06 0.57 22.63
C ASP A 385 -11.23 2.05 23.00
N ALA A 386 -10.23 2.90 22.71
CA ALA A 386 -10.28 4.31 23.04
C ALA A 386 -11.38 5.03 22.25
N LEU A 387 -12.22 5.81 22.93
CA LEU A 387 -13.22 6.64 22.26
C LEU A 387 -12.54 7.81 21.54
N VAL A 388 -12.90 7.98 20.27
CA VAL A 388 -12.39 9.06 19.42
C VAL A 388 -13.29 10.29 19.56
N THR A 389 -12.68 11.47 19.59
CA THR A 389 -13.39 12.75 19.61
C THR A 389 -13.05 13.60 18.41
N TRP A 390 -14.06 14.04 17.67
CA TRP A 390 -13.91 14.96 16.54
C TRP A 390 -14.30 16.39 16.92
N GLN A 391 -13.81 17.36 16.15
CA GLN A 391 -14.23 18.76 16.30
C GLN A 391 -15.32 19.09 15.28
N VAL A 392 -16.49 19.49 15.76
CA VAL A 392 -17.63 19.85 14.89
C VAL A 392 -17.85 21.35 14.95
N GLY A 393 -17.68 22.00 13.81
CA GLY A 393 -17.87 23.44 13.62
C GLY A 393 -19.32 23.75 13.33
N THR A 394 -19.89 24.71 14.06
CA THR A 394 -21.25 25.21 13.85
C THR A 394 -21.20 26.70 13.52
N LEU A 395 -22.07 27.15 12.61
CA LEU A 395 -22.18 28.57 12.28
C LEU A 395 -22.94 29.31 13.37
N VAL A 396 -22.26 30.25 14.03
CA VAL A 396 -22.83 31.09 15.08
C VAL A 396 -22.91 32.53 14.58
N THR A 397 -24.12 33.09 14.60
CA THR A 397 -24.34 34.49 14.22
C THR A 397 -24.59 35.33 15.47
N ASN A 398 -23.64 36.20 15.78
CA ASN A 398 -23.71 37.17 16.86
C ASN A 398 -24.13 38.53 16.30
N SER A 399 -25.11 39.17 16.93
CA SER A 399 -25.61 40.49 16.52
C SER A 399 -25.52 41.48 17.67
N TRP A 400 -24.90 42.64 17.45
CA TRP A 400 -24.84 43.71 18.42
C TRP A 400 -25.18 45.07 17.79
N VAL A 401 -25.61 46.01 18.63
CA VAL A 401 -25.98 47.37 18.20
C VAL A 401 -24.78 48.29 18.40
N ASP A 402 -24.33 48.93 17.32
CA ASP A 402 -23.40 50.06 17.41
C ASP A 402 -24.21 51.35 17.58
N GLU A 403 -24.41 51.75 18.84
CA GLU A 403 -25.20 52.95 19.19
C GLU A 403 -24.62 54.25 18.60
N ALA A 404 -23.31 54.31 18.34
CA ALA A 404 -22.66 55.50 17.80
C ALA A 404 -22.95 55.67 16.30
N ARG A 405 -23.17 54.56 15.58
CA ARG A 405 -23.48 54.56 14.13
C ARG A 405 -24.94 54.26 13.82
N ASN A 406 -25.75 53.88 14.81
CA ASN A 406 -27.13 53.40 14.65
C ASN A 406 -27.24 52.25 13.64
N LEU A 407 -26.30 51.31 13.72
CA LEU A 407 -26.23 50.11 12.87
C LEU A 407 -26.38 48.85 13.73
N ILE A 408 -27.02 47.82 13.16
CA ILE A 408 -26.92 46.45 13.68
C ILE A 408 -25.74 45.81 12.97
N ILE A 409 -24.73 45.40 13.72
CA ILE A 409 -23.60 44.66 13.20
C ILE A 409 -23.87 43.18 13.47
N THR A 410 -23.89 42.40 12.40
CA THR A 410 -23.97 40.93 12.43
C THR A 410 -22.60 40.38 12.11
N SER A 411 -22.05 39.53 12.98
CA SER A 411 -20.87 38.72 12.70
C SER A 411 -21.26 37.26 12.72
N THR A 412 -20.98 36.57 11.63
CA THR A 412 -21.10 35.12 11.55
C THR A 412 -19.71 34.53 11.68
N GLY A 413 -19.51 33.69 12.69
CA GLY A 413 -18.29 32.93 12.92
C GLY A 413 -18.58 31.43 12.96
N VAL A 414 -17.52 30.65 13.17
CA VAL A 414 -17.60 29.21 13.40
C VAL A 414 -17.17 28.94 14.83
N GLU A 415 -18.00 28.23 15.59
CA GLU A 415 -17.62 27.69 16.90
C GLU A 415 -17.46 26.17 16.78
N PHE A 416 -16.28 25.67 17.14
CA PHE A 416 -16.00 24.24 17.19
C PHE A 416 -16.30 23.70 18.59
N HIS A 417 -16.98 22.56 18.64
CA HIS A 417 -17.19 21.79 19.86
C HIS A 417 -16.70 20.36 19.67
N SER A 418 -16.27 19.75 20.77
CA SER A 418 -15.88 18.34 20.79
C SER A 418 -17.13 17.45 20.66
N GLN A 419 -17.04 16.42 19.83
CA GLN A 419 -18.06 15.40 19.61
C GLN A 419 -17.40 14.04 19.82
N GLU A 420 -17.80 13.32 20.86
CA GLU A 420 -17.41 11.93 21.06
C GLU A 420 -18.19 11.04 20.08
N LEU A 421 -17.47 10.09 19.45
CA LEU A 421 -18.03 9.15 18.49
C LEU A 421 -18.58 7.90 19.16
N SER A 422 -19.34 7.09 18.41
CA SER A 422 -19.76 5.76 18.90
C SER A 422 -18.55 4.86 19.12
N ALA A 423 -18.69 3.85 19.99
CA ALA A 423 -17.64 2.86 20.22
C ALA A 423 -17.28 2.09 18.94
N GLU A 424 -18.29 1.75 18.12
CA GLU A 424 -18.08 1.07 16.84
C GLU A 424 -17.26 1.90 15.86
N LEU A 425 -17.61 3.18 15.69
CA LEU A 425 -16.89 4.07 14.78
C LEU A 425 -15.48 4.38 15.30
N SER A 426 -15.34 4.55 16.62
CA SER A 426 -14.04 4.74 17.26
C SER A 426 -13.12 3.54 17.05
N ASN A 427 -13.64 2.31 17.21
CA ASN A 427 -12.88 1.10 16.95
C ASN A 427 -12.44 1.00 15.48
N LYS A 428 -13.33 1.26 14.51
CA LYS A 428 -12.97 1.31 13.07
C LYS A 428 -11.87 2.34 12.80
N ILE A 429 -11.96 3.52 13.40
CA ILE A 429 -10.93 4.57 13.30
C ILE A 429 -9.61 4.10 13.90
N ASN A 430 -9.62 3.49 15.09
CA ASN A 430 -8.40 3.04 15.74
C ASN A 430 -7.73 1.89 14.97
N LEU A 431 -8.51 0.98 14.38
CA LEU A 431 -8.01 -0.07 13.51
C LEU A 431 -7.35 0.52 12.26
N LEU A 432 -8.04 1.43 11.55
CA LEU A 432 -7.45 2.13 10.40
C LEU A 432 -6.17 2.85 10.83
N SER A 433 -6.21 3.61 11.92
CA SER A 433 -5.03 4.31 12.45
C SER A 433 -3.85 3.39 12.75
N SER A 434 -4.11 2.17 13.23
CA SER A 434 -3.06 1.18 13.50
C SER A 434 -2.41 0.73 12.19
N PHE A 435 -3.20 0.27 11.22
CA PHE A 435 -2.67 -0.22 9.93
C PHE A 435 -2.07 0.90 9.07
N PHE A 436 -2.59 2.13 9.15
CA PHE A 436 -2.01 3.27 8.43
C PHE A 436 -0.87 3.94 9.20
N GLY A 437 -0.60 3.53 10.44
CA GLY A 437 0.43 4.14 11.29
C GLY A 437 0.22 5.63 11.57
N ASN A 438 -1.02 6.13 11.45
CA ASN A 438 -1.31 7.55 11.61
C ASN A 438 -2.66 7.85 12.29
N ASP A 439 -2.82 9.08 12.78
CA ASP A 439 -3.99 9.51 13.57
C ASP A 439 -4.93 10.44 12.77
N ASP A 440 -4.84 10.41 11.44
CA ASP A 440 -5.60 11.33 10.60
C ASP A 440 -7.10 11.14 10.76
N PHE A 441 -7.53 9.90 10.98
CA PHE A 441 -8.91 9.53 11.27
C PHE A 441 -9.37 9.95 12.68
N LYS A 442 -8.44 10.20 13.62
CA LYS A 442 -8.77 10.62 14.99
C LYS A 442 -8.97 12.12 15.10
N ASN A 443 -8.21 12.92 14.34
CA ASN A 443 -8.14 14.38 14.48
C ASN A 443 -8.95 15.15 13.43
N VAL A 444 -10.17 14.71 13.14
CA VAL A 444 -11.01 15.29 12.10
C VAL A 444 -11.75 16.54 12.59
N ARG A 445 -11.73 17.60 11.77
CA ARG A 445 -12.59 18.78 11.93
C ARG A 445 -13.63 18.83 10.82
N ILE A 446 -14.91 18.79 11.18
CA ILE A 446 -16.02 18.83 10.23
C ILE A 446 -16.93 20.03 10.47
N MET A 447 -17.56 20.53 9.42
CA MET A 447 -18.57 21.60 9.52
C MET A 447 -19.96 20.99 9.55
N ALA A 448 -20.70 21.18 10.63
CA ALA A 448 -22.14 20.96 10.65
C ALA A 448 -22.83 22.13 9.92
N GLY A 449 -23.68 21.84 8.94
CA GLY A 449 -24.40 22.85 8.15
C GLY A 449 -25.11 23.87 9.05
N GLY A 450 -25.01 25.17 8.73
CA GLY A 450 -25.58 26.23 9.55
C GLY A 450 -27.08 26.46 9.30
N GLY A 451 -27.89 26.43 10.36
CA GLY A 451 -29.27 26.92 10.40
C GLY A 451 -30.27 26.16 9.52
N SER A 452 -31.13 25.33 10.12
CA SER A 452 -32.14 24.51 9.40
C SER A 452 -31.57 23.60 8.28
N ILE A 453 -30.25 23.49 8.15
CA ILE A 453 -29.55 22.62 7.21
C ILE A 453 -29.06 21.40 7.99
N SER A 454 -29.23 20.24 7.35
CA SER A 454 -29.20 18.84 7.80
C SER A 454 -27.92 18.38 8.52
N SER A 455 -28.05 17.30 9.32
CA SER A 455 -26.94 16.49 9.88
C SER A 455 -26.09 15.77 8.81
N GLU A 456 -26.44 15.93 7.53
CA GLU A 456 -25.86 15.26 6.37
C GLU A 456 -24.32 15.31 6.29
N PRO A 457 -23.61 16.43 6.55
CA PRO A 457 -22.15 16.45 6.45
C PRO A 457 -21.44 15.57 7.50
N VAL A 458 -22.05 15.44 8.68
CA VAL A 458 -21.51 14.60 9.76
C VAL A 458 -21.79 13.14 9.48
N GLU A 459 -23.02 12.82 9.04
CA GLU A 459 -23.40 11.48 8.63
C GLU A 459 -22.57 10.98 7.44
N SER A 460 -22.32 11.84 6.45
CA SER A 460 -21.47 11.53 5.29
C SER A 460 -20.03 11.22 5.70
N ALA A 461 -19.49 11.91 6.71
CA ALA A 461 -18.15 11.64 7.23
C ALA A 461 -18.09 10.29 7.97
N PHE A 462 -19.14 9.93 8.71
CA PHE A 462 -19.24 8.61 9.34
C PHE A 462 -19.34 7.49 8.30
N GLU A 463 -20.14 7.69 7.25
CA GLU A 463 -20.26 6.76 6.13
C GLU A 463 -18.94 6.60 5.38
N ALA A 464 -18.19 7.69 5.16
CA ALA A 464 -16.87 7.62 4.53
C ALA A 464 -15.88 6.76 5.33
N VAL A 465 -15.85 6.88 6.66
CA VAL A 465 -15.00 6.03 7.52
C VAL A 465 -15.48 4.57 7.49
N ALA A 466 -16.78 4.33 7.54
CA ALA A 466 -17.33 2.98 7.45
C ALA A 466 -16.95 2.31 6.12
N ASN A 467 -17.08 3.04 5.01
CA ASN A 467 -16.71 2.56 3.67
C ASN A 467 -15.20 2.31 3.56
N ALA A 468 -14.37 3.20 4.12
CA ALA A 468 -12.92 3.01 4.14
C ALA A 468 -12.52 1.74 4.92
N TYR A 469 -13.15 1.50 6.07
CA TYR A 469 -12.94 0.27 6.85
C TYR A 469 -13.41 -0.97 6.10
N GLU A 470 -14.57 -0.94 5.45
CA GLU A 470 -15.07 -2.06 4.66
C GLU A 470 -14.15 -2.39 3.48
N GLN A 471 -13.66 -1.38 2.76
CA GLN A 471 -12.68 -1.59 1.69
C GLN A 471 -11.38 -2.18 2.21
N PHE A 472 -10.85 -1.63 3.31
CA PHE A 472 -9.66 -2.16 3.96
C PHE A 472 -9.85 -3.65 4.33
N GLN A 473 -10.96 -3.98 4.99
CA GLN A 473 -11.26 -5.35 5.40
C GLN A 473 -11.43 -6.30 4.20
N ASN A 474 -12.07 -5.83 3.12
CA ASN A 474 -12.19 -6.58 1.87
C ASN A 474 -10.80 -6.87 1.28
N ASN A 475 -9.89 -5.89 1.23
CA ASN A 475 -8.54 -6.11 0.73
C ASN A 475 -7.79 -7.19 1.53
N ILE A 476 -7.87 -7.16 2.87
CA ILE A 476 -7.27 -8.21 3.71
C ILE A 476 -7.93 -9.57 3.43
N TYR A 477 -9.26 -9.62 3.28
CA TYR A 477 -9.97 -10.85 2.92
C TYR A 477 -9.49 -11.42 1.58
N GLU A 478 -9.34 -10.58 0.54
CA GLU A 478 -8.89 -11.00 -0.79
C GLU A 478 -7.47 -11.59 -0.74
N LEU A 479 -6.58 -11.02 0.08
CA LEU A 479 -5.23 -11.54 0.31
C LEU A 479 -5.21 -12.88 1.05
N LEU A 480 -6.07 -13.06 2.07
CA LEU A 480 -6.17 -14.30 2.84
C LEU A 480 -6.84 -15.42 2.04
N VAL A 481 -7.94 -15.12 1.37
CA VAL A 481 -8.73 -16.12 0.62
C VAL A 481 -7.92 -16.68 -0.55
N GLY A 482 -7.07 -15.85 -1.15
CA GLY A 482 -6.17 -16.26 -2.24
C GLY A 482 -5.13 -17.31 -1.84
N GLN A 483 -4.72 -17.30 -0.58
CA GLN A 483 -3.74 -18.25 -0.01
C GLN A 483 -4.39 -19.48 0.62
N THR A 484 -5.72 -19.47 0.78
CA THR A 484 -6.47 -20.51 1.50
C THR A 484 -7.47 -21.20 0.58
N ARG A 485 -8.76 -20.87 0.68
CA ARG A 485 -9.86 -21.51 -0.05
C ARG A 485 -9.66 -21.48 -1.57
N LEU A 486 -9.19 -20.35 -2.11
CA LEU A 486 -8.99 -20.22 -3.55
C LEU A 486 -7.66 -20.82 -4.03
N ASN A 487 -6.80 -21.28 -3.11
CA ASN A 487 -5.50 -21.84 -3.45
C ASN A 487 -5.61 -23.02 -4.43
N GLN A 488 -6.65 -23.83 -4.25
CA GLN A 488 -6.93 -24.99 -5.10
C GLN A 488 -7.16 -24.65 -6.58
N TYR A 489 -7.60 -23.44 -6.92
CA TYR A 489 -7.75 -22.98 -8.30
C TYR A 489 -6.41 -22.49 -8.84
N PHE A 490 -5.72 -21.65 -8.07
CA PHE A 490 -4.44 -21.09 -8.48
C PHE A 490 -3.34 -22.14 -8.65
N ASP A 491 -3.35 -23.23 -7.88
CA ASP A 491 -2.44 -24.37 -8.04
C ASP A 491 -2.64 -25.14 -9.35
N LYS A 492 -3.74 -24.90 -10.08
CA LYS A 492 -3.99 -25.49 -11.40
C LYS A 492 -3.46 -24.65 -12.55
N ILE A 493 -3.08 -23.42 -12.27
CA ILE A 493 -2.37 -22.60 -13.25
C ILE A 493 -0.96 -23.16 -13.32
N THR A 494 -0.46 -23.35 -14.52
CA THR A 494 0.89 -23.92 -14.72
C THR A 494 1.62 -23.10 -15.76
N VAL A 495 2.94 -23.14 -15.72
CA VAL A 495 3.77 -22.56 -16.78
C VAL A 495 4.32 -23.71 -17.60
N ASP A 496 3.96 -23.76 -18.88
CA ASP A 496 4.55 -24.69 -19.83
C ASP A 496 5.90 -24.14 -20.31
N PHE A 497 6.96 -24.91 -20.09
CA PHE A 497 8.32 -24.55 -20.49
C PHE A 497 8.80 -25.29 -21.74
N GLU A 498 7.98 -26.08 -22.44
CA GLU A 498 8.45 -26.91 -23.57
C GLU A 498 9.02 -26.12 -24.76
N SER A 499 8.59 -24.86 -24.94
CA SER A 499 9.16 -23.95 -25.94
C SER A 499 9.42 -22.56 -25.37
N GLU A 500 8.52 -21.60 -25.57
CA GLU A 500 8.49 -20.33 -24.83
C GLU A 500 7.63 -20.49 -23.58
N PRO A 501 7.97 -19.84 -22.45
CA PRO A 501 7.18 -20.01 -21.24
C PRO A 501 5.82 -19.35 -21.42
N VAL A 502 4.78 -20.18 -21.51
CA VAL A 502 3.39 -19.75 -21.67
C VAL A 502 2.61 -20.21 -20.45
N ILE A 503 1.85 -19.28 -19.86
CA ILE A 503 0.92 -19.62 -18.79
C ILE A 503 -0.21 -20.47 -19.40
N SER A 504 -0.41 -21.64 -18.83
CA SER A 504 -1.43 -22.62 -19.22
C SER A 504 -2.52 -22.70 -18.16
N TYR A 505 -3.77 -22.58 -18.63
CA TYR A 505 -4.98 -22.64 -17.82
C TYR A 505 -5.78 -23.92 -18.03
N GLN A 506 -5.27 -24.86 -18.83
CA GLN A 506 -6.00 -26.09 -19.18
C GLN A 506 -6.37 -26.95 -17.97
N ALA A 507 -5.45 -27.07 -17.00
CA ALA A 507 -5.72 -27.81 -15.78
C ALA A 507 -6.73 -27.10 -14.88
N LEU A 508 -6.73 -25.75 -14.88
CA LEU A 508 -7.73 -24.95 -14.19
C LEU A 508 -9.11 -25.11 -14.81
N GLU A 509 -9.20 -25.03 -16.15
CA GLU A 509 -10.43 -25.26 -16.90
C GLU A 509 -11.02 -26.65 -16.60
N THR A 510 -10.19 -27.69 -16.71
CA THR A 510 -10.62 -29.07 -16.42
C THR A 510 -11.10 -29.23 -14.97
N PHE A 511 -10.44 -28.54 -14.04
CA PHE A 511 -10.82 -28.56 -12.63
C PHE A 511 -12.19 -27.90 -12.41
N ILE A 512 -12.39 -26.67 -12.93
CA ILE A 512 -13.65 -25.95 -12.83
C ILE A 512 -14.78 -26.75 -13.50
N GLN A 513 -14.58 -27.29 -14.70
CA GLN A 513 -15.56 -28.14 -15.39
C GLN A 513 -15.98 -29.34 -14.52
N ASN A 514 -15.03 -30.00 -13.87
CA ASN A 514 -15.34 -31.12 -13.00
C ASN A 514 -16.12 -30.67 -11.74
N GLU A 515 -15.75 -29.56 -11.12
CA GLU A 515 -16.48 -29.02 -9.97
C GLU A 515 -17.91 -28.61 -10.36
N VAL A 516 -18.08 -27.89 -11.48
CA VAL A 516 -19.39 -27.54 -12.04
C VAL A 516 -20.23 -28.79 -12.30
N ALA A 517 -19.65 -29.90 -12.75
CA ALA A 517 -20.39 -31.14 -12.96
C ALA A 517 -20.69 -31.92 -11.66
N THR A 518 -19.82 -31.89 -10.67
CA THR A 518 -19.81 -32.89 -9.57
C THR A 518 -20.04 -32.33 -8.17
N THR A 519 -19.72 -31.06 -7.91
CA THR A 519 -19.82 -30.52 -6.55
C THR A 519 -21.27 -30.37 -6.11
N PRO A 520 -21.64 -30.79 -4.89
CA PRO A 520 -22.97 -30.49 -4.34
C PRO A 520 -23.10 -29.02 -3.88
N ASP A 521 -21.98 -28.34 -3.60
CA ASP A 521 -21.98 -26.96 -3.11
C ASP A 521 -21.79 -25.97 -4.28
N LYS A 522 -22.88 -25.75 -5.03
CA LYS A 522 -22.89 -24.87 -6.19
C LYS A 522 -22.74 -23.39 -5.83
N ILE A 523 -23.14 -22.99 -4.62
CA ILE A 523 -23.09 -21.59 -4.18
C ILE A 523 -21.64 -21.18 -3.95
N THR A 524 -20.88 -21.96 -3.17
CA THR A 524 -19.46 -21.69 -2.95
C THR A 524 -18.68 -21.67 -4.26
N LEU A 525 -18.96 -22.62 -5.17
CA LEU A 525 -18.33 -22.63 -6.50
C LEU A 525 -18.67 -21.39 -7.33
N LEU A 526 -19.92 -20.93 -7.28
CA LEU A 526 -20.33 -19.69 -7.94
C LEU A 526 -19.57 -18.48 -7.37
N GLU A 527 -19.46 -18.38 -6.04
CA GLU A 527 -18.69 -17.32 -5.38
C GLU A 527 -17.23 -17.31 -5.82
N ASP A 528 -16.62 -18.48 -5.96
CA ASP A 528 -15.21 -18.61 -6.38
C ASP A 528 -15.02 -18.19 -7.84
N ILE A 529 -15.89 -18.62 -8.75
CA ILE A 529 -15.82 -18.24 -10.18
C ILE A 529 -16.09 -16.74 -10.35
N VAL A 530 -17.08 -16.20 -9.64
CA VAL A 530 -17.37 -14.75 -9.61
C VAL A 530 -16.18 -13.96 -9.08
N PHE A 531 -15.51 -14.45 -8.04
CA PHE A 531 -14.28 -13.85 -7.54
C PHE A 531 -13.18 -13.82 -8.61
N LEU A 532 -12.97 -14.94 -9.33
CA LEU A 532 -11.98 -15.02 -10.40
C LEU A 532 -12.29 -14.02 -11.53
N ILE A 533 -13.56 -13.88 -11.92
CA ILE A 533 -14.00 -12.89 -12.91
C ILE A 533 -13.75 -11.47 -12.40
N LYS A 534 -14.14 -11.14 -11.16
CA LYS A 534 -13.96 -9.78 -10.62
C LYS A 534 -12.50 -9.35 -10.59
N ASN A 535 -11.60 -10.28 -10.30
CA ASN A 535 -10.15 -10.02 -10.21
C ASN A 535 -9.43 -10.07 -11.57
N ASP A 536 -10.05 -10.66 -12.59
CA ASP A 536 -9.59 -10.66 -13.99
C ASP A 536 -10.78 -10.55 -14.97
N PRO A 537 -11.42 -9.37 -15.06
CA PRO A 537 -12.71 -9.22 -15.72
C PRO A 537 -12.65 -9.20 -17.24
N ILE A 538 -11.47 -9.03 -17.86
CA ILE A 538 -11.35 -9.06 -19.34
C ILE A 538 -10.70 -10.39 -19.80
N GLY A 539 -10.31 -11.27 -18.87
CA GLY A 539 -9.71 -12.55 -19.18
C GLY A 539 -8.28 -12.41 -19.72
N TYR A 540 -7.35 -11.97 -18.87
CA TYR A 540 -5.93 -12.30 -19.03
C TYR A 540 -5.69 -13.82 -18.89
N LEU A 541 -6.62 -14.53 -18.24
CA LEU A 541 -6.99 -15.92 -18.47
C LEU A 541 -7.47 -16.10 -19.93
N LYS A 542 -6.53 -16.29 -20.85
CA LYS A 542 -6.66 -16.63 -22.29
C LYS A 542 -8.02 -17.21 -22.74
N ALA A 543 -8.36 -16.96 -24.01
CA ALA A 543 -9.51 -17.40 -24.83
C ALA A 543 -10.06 -18.84 -24.68
N ASP A 544 -9.43 -19.71 -23.90
CA ASP A 544 -9.85 -21.09 -23.65
C ASP A 544 -10.63 -21.23 -22.31
N LEU A 545 -10.54 -20.29 -21.37
CA LEU A 545 -11.23 -20.40 -20.07
C LEU A 545 -12.58 -19.68 -20.07
N ASN A 546 -13.66 -20.44 -20.17
CA ASN A 546 -15.02 -19.90 -20.29
C ASN A 546 -15.73 -19.69 -18.94
N LEU A 547 -15.18 -18.80 -18.10
CA LEU A 547 -15.73 -18.53 -16.76
C LEU A 547 -17.18 -18.03 -16.79
N TYR A 548 -17.51 -17.20 -17.79
CA TYR A 548 -18.86 -16.66 -17.96
C TYR A 548 -19.89 -17.76 -18.26
N ASP A 549 -19.53 -18.77 -19.06
CA ASP A 549 -20.42 -19.91 -19.31
C ASP A 549 -20.62 -20.78 -18.07
N TYR A 550 -19.60 -20.97 -17.23
CA TYR A 550 -19.80 -21.69 -15.97
C TYR A 550 -20.71 -20.94 -15.01
N VAL A 551 -20.66 -19.60 -14.98
CA VAL A 551 -21.66 -18.80 -14.24
C VAL A 551 -23.05 -19.04 -14.81
N ASN A 552 -23.21 -18.97 -16.14
CA ASN A 552 -24.49 -19.26 -16.81
C ASN A 552 -25.02 -20.67 -16.48
N GLU A 553 -24.15 -21.69 -16.48
CA GLU A 553 -24.53 -23.06 -16.12
C GLU A 553 -25.00 -23.15 -14.66
N LEU A 554 -24.28 -22.51 -13.73
CA LEU A 554 -24.60 -22.53 -12.30
C LEU A 554 -25.92 -21.81 -11.97
N ILE A 555 -26.21 -20.68 -12.64
CA ILE A 555 -27.46 -19.93 -12.41
C ILE A 555 -28.68 -20.58 -13.09
N SER A 556 -28.46 -21.31 -14.19
CA SER A 556 -29.52 -22.04 -14.91
C SER A 556 -30.07 -23.24 -14.14
N ILE A 557 -29.36 -23.74 -13.12
CA ILE A 557 -29.77 -24.91 -12.33
C ILE A 557 -30.89 -24.57 -11.33
N GLU A 558 -30.78 -23.45 -10.60
CA GLU A 558 -31.85 -22.88 -9.74
C GLU A 558 -31.50 -21.45 -9.28
N LEU A 559 -32.31 -20.44 -9.63
CA LEU A 559 -32.17 -19.06 -9.13
C LEU A 559 -32.73 -18.94 -7.71
N THR A 560 -31.97 -19.41 -6.72
CA THR A 560 -32.31 -19.22 -5.30
C THR A 560 -32.02 -17.78 -4.86
N PRO A 561 -32.66 -17.28 -3.78
CA PRO A 561 -32.33 -15.96 -3.23
C PRO A 561 -30.84 -15.83 -2.86
N GLU A 562 -30.19 -16.93 -2.46
CA GLU A 562 -28.77 -16.99 -2.13
C GLU A 562 -27.89 -16.77 -3.37
N VAL A 563 -28.24 -17.36 -4.52
CA VAL A 563 -27.55 -17.11 -5.81
C VAL A 563 -27.66 -15.64 -6.23
N VAL A 564 -28.86 -15.06 -6.12
CA VAL A 564 -29.09 -13.65 -6.46
C VAL A 564 -28.25 -12.74 -5.57
N GLU A 565 -28.21 -13.03 -4.26
CA GLU A 565 -27.43 -12.25 -3.31
C GLU A 565 -25.92 -12.32 -3.59
N VAL A 566 -25.39 -13.49 -3.96
CA VAL A 566 -23.98 -13.65 -4.36
C VAL A 566 -23.66 -12.79 -5.59
N LEU A 567 -24.52 -12.80 -6.61
CA LEU A 567 -24.30 -12.06 -7.85
C LEU A 567 -24.37 -10.54 -7.62
N GLU A 568 -25.43 -10.06 -6.97
CA GLU A 568 -25.63 -8.64 -6.69
C GLU A 568 -24.49 -8.05 -5.85
N LYS A 569 -23.99 -8.79 -4.85
CA LYS A 569 -22.85 -8.37 -4.02
C LYS A 569 -21.52 -8.28 -4.76
N ASN A 570 -21.43 -8.84 -5.97
CA ASN A 570 -20.22 -8.83 -6.79
C ASN A 570 -20.44 -8.08 -8.11
N ASP A 571 -21.40 -7.16 -8.15
CA ASP A 571 -21.70 -6.29 -9.30
C ASP A 571 -22.30 -7.01 -10.53
N PHE A 572 -22.85 -8.21 -10.36
CA PHE A 572 -23.59 -8.93 -11.40
C PHE A 572 -25.09 -8.63 -11.30
N SER A 573 -25.74 -8.33 -12.44
CA SER A 573 -27.20 -8.35 -12.57
C SER A 573 -27.64 -9.52 -13.45
N ILE A 574 -28.74 -10.16 -13.05
CA ILE A 574 -29.37 -11.21 -13.85
C ILE A 574 -30.32 -10.55 -14.85
N GLU A 575 -30.19 -10.93 -16.11
CA GLU A 575 -30.97 -10.40 -17.22
C GLU A 575 -31.72 -11.53 -17.94
N GLU A 576 -32.71 -11.18 -18.78
CA GLU A 576 -33.50 -12.18 -19.54
C GLU A 576 -32.62 -13.04 -20.46
N TYR A 577 -31.49 -12.49 -20.92
CA TYR A 577 -30.54 -13.13 -21.81
C TYR A 577 -29.35 -13.80 -21.12
N GLY A 578 -29.25 -13.76 -19.79
CA GLY A 578 -28.08 -14.25 -19.05
C GLY A 578 -27.75 -13.34 -17.87
N PHE A 579 -26.59 -12.70 -17.90
CA PHE A 579 -26.22 -11.71 -16.89
C PHE A 579 -25.37 -10.57 -17.45
N MET A 580 -25.35 -9.46 -16.72
CA MET A 580 -24.37 -8.39 -16.89
C MET A 580 -23.47 -8.30 -15.68
N TYR A 581 -22.18 -8.13 -15.90
CA TYR A 581 -21.21 -7.74 -14.89
C TYR A 581 -20.84 -6.26 -15.09
N HIS A 582 -21.11 -5.45 -14.07
CA HIS A 582 -20.81 -4.01 -14.09
C HIS A 582 -19.38 -3.79 -13.61
N SER A 583 -18.42 -3.81 -14.53
CA SER A 583 -17.02 -3.62 -14.16
C SER A 583 -16.75 -2.17 -13.79
N THR A 584 -16.87 -1.86 -12.50
CA THR A 584 -16.63 -0.54 -11.90
C THR A 584 -15.24 0.02 -12.25
N GLY A 585 -14.23 -0.85 -12.34
CA GLY A 585 -12.85 -0.46 -12.66
C GLY A 585 -12.54 -0.19 -14.14
N LEU A 586 -13.43 -0.56 -15.07
CA LEU A 586 -13.16 -0.53 -16.52
C LEU A 586 -14.08 0.40 -17.31
N ALA A 587 -15.08 0.99 -16.66
CA ALA A 587 -16.16 1.75 -17.32
C ALA A 587 -16.74 1.01 -18.54
N THR A 588 -16.76 -0.32 -18.45
CA THR A 588 -17.18 -1.26 -19.50
C THR A 588 -18.04 -2.32 -18.85
N ASP A 589 -19.27 -2.47 -19.34
CA ASP A 589 -20.16 -3.53 -18.89
C ASP A 589 -19.87 -4.81 -19.69
N ILE A 590 -19.88 -5.95 -19.01
CA ILE A 590 -19.65 -7.25 -19.64
C ILE A 590 -20.96 -8.02 -19.64
N VAL A 591 -21.42 -8.39 -20.83
CA VAL A 591 -22.69 -9.07 -21.05
C VAL A 591 -22.38 -10.49 -21.46
N ALA A 592 -22.82 -11.46 -20.67
CA ALA A 592 -22.70 -12.87 -20.99
C ALA A 592 -24.07 -13.44 -21.37
N ILE A 593 -24.18 -13.93 -22.60
CA ILE A 593 -25.42 -14.48 -23.15
C ILE A 593 -25.49 -15.97 -22.83
N SER A 594 -26.59 -16.41 -22.20
CA SER A 594 -26.84 -17.81 -21.87
C SER A 594 -27.32 -18.59 -23.09
N ALA A 595 -26.78 -19.79 -23.28
CA ALA A 595 -27.15 -20.71 -24.37
C ALA A 595 -28.60 -21.25 -24.29
N ASP A 596 -29.36 -20.98 -23.24
CA ASP A 596 -30.71 -21.53 -23.10
C ASP A 596 -31.83 -20.51 -23.34
N ASN A 597 -31.54 -19.21 -23.39
CA ASN A 597 -32.58 -18.22 -23.06
C ASN A 597 -33.03 -17.23 -24.14
N VAL A 598 -32.29 -16.89 -25.21
CA VAL A 598 -32.88 -16.01 -26.25
C VAL A 598 -32.14 -16.10 -27.59
N ASN A 599 -32.88 -16.20 -28.71
CA ASN A 599 -32.31 -16.06 -30.07
C ASN A 599 -32.13 -14.60 -30.49
N GLU A 600 -32.68 -13.63 -29.74
CA GLU A 600 -32.60 -12.19 -30.02
C GLU A 600 -32.29 -11.44 -28.72
N VAL A 601 -31.13 -10.78 -28.68
CA VAL A 601 -30.64 -10.06 -27.52
C VAL A 601 -30.51 -8.58 -27.87
N ILE A 602 -31.15 -7.71 -27.08
CA ILE A 602 -31.08 -6.26 -27.25
C ILE A 602 -30.42 -5.65 -26.03
N ILE A 603 -29.22 -5.12 -26.21
CA ILE A 603 -28.41 -4.52 -25.16
C ILE A 603 -28.51 -3.00 -25.29
N ASN A 604 -29.10 -2.39 -24.27
CA ASN A 604 -29.26 -0.94 -24.16
C ASN A 604 -28.35 -0.44 -23.03
N GLY A 605 -27.26 0.25 -23.39
CA GLY A 605 -26.33 0.79 -22.41
C GLY A 605 -25.65 2.06 -22.94
N ASP A 606 -25.37 2.99 -22.03
CA ASP A 606 -24.62 4.22 -22.31
C ASP A 606 -23.09 4.01 -22.15
N ASN A 607 -22.69 2.91 -21.50
CA ASN A 607 -21.30 2.53 -21.29
C ASN A 607 -20.71 1.77 -22.50
N LYS A 608 -19.40 1.58 -22.48
CA LYS A 608 -18.76 0.59 -23.38
C LYS A 608 -19.26 -0.79 -23.00
N THR A 609 -19.40 -1.67 -23.97
CA THR A 609 -19.94 -3.01 -23.73
C THR A 609 -19.06 -4.07 -24.38
N LEU A 610 -18.69 -5.09 -23.60
CA LEU A 610 -18.14 -6.34 -24.11
C LEU A 610 -19.24 -7.40 -24.08
N VAL A 611 -19.59 -7.96 -25.22
CA VAL A 611 -20.56 -9.04 -25.33
C VAL A 611 -19.83 -10.35 -25.53
N VAL A 612 -20.11 -11.31 -24.66
CA VAL A 612 -19.72 -12.72 -24.75
C VAL A 612 -20.98 -13.48 -25.16
N GLY A 613 -21.02 -13.87 -26.43
CA GLY A 613 -22.12 -14.63 -27.03
C GLY A 613 -22.06 -16.12 -26.68
N SER A 614 -23.12 -16.83 -27.05
CA SER A 614 -23.31 -18.22 -26.66
C SER A 614 -22.79 -19.19 -27.74
N GLY A 615 -23.08 -20.48 -27.60
CA GLY A 615 -22.84 -21.49 -28.64
C GLY A 615 -23.98 -21.67 -29.65
N ASN A 616 -24.99 -20.78 -29.64
CA ASN A 616 -26.17 -20.85 -30.51
C ASN A 616 -26.14 -19.84 -31.65
N ASP A 617 -27.09 -19.96 -32.58
CA ASP A 617 -27.36 -18.92 -33.58
C ASP A 617 -28.05 -17.71 -32.91
N ASP A 618 -27.29 -16.65 -32.61
CA ASP A 618 -27.76 -15.48 -31.87
C ASP A 618 -28.01 -14.25 -32.77
N LEU A 619 -29.08 -13.49 -32.53
CA LEU A 619 -29.29 -12.13 -33.07
C LEU A 619 -28.95 -11.10 -32.00
N ILE A 620 -27.77 -10.47 -32.08
CA ILE A 620 -27.25 -9.55 -31.08
C ILE A 620 -27.38 -8.11 -31.58
N THR A 621 -28.23 -7.32 -30.93
CA THR A 621 -28.36 -5.88 -31.17
C THR A 621 -27.77 -5.09 -30.00
N VAL A 622 -26.71 -4.32 -30.25
CA VAL A 622 -26.09 -3.46 -29.23
C VAL A 622 -26.29 -2.01 -29.62
N ASN A 623 -27.10 -1.28 -28.84
CA ASN A 623 -27.42 0.12 -29.13
C ASN A 623 -26.38 1.10 -28.56
N GLY A 624 -25.47 0.63 -27.69
CA GLY A 624 -24.38 1.40 -27.09
C GLY A 624 -23.25 1.74 -28.07
N ALA A 625 -22.33 2.60 -27.62
CA ALA A 625 -21.21 3.08 -28.42
C ALA A 625 -19.87 2.48 -27.97
N ASN A 626 -19.04 2.06 -28.94
CA ASN A 626 -17.72 1.44 -28.70
C ASN A 626 -17.84 0.05 -28.06
N THR A 627 -18.56 -0.82 -28.76
CA THR A 627 -18.85 -2.20 -28.35
C THR A 627 -17.79 -3.16 -28.87
N ILE A 628 -17.47 -4.20 -28.11
CA ILE A 628 -16.75 -5.38 -28.58
C ILE A 628 -17.72 -6.56 -28.50
N VAL A 629 -17.94 -7.29 -29.59
CA VAL A 629 -18.78 -8.49 -29.63
C VAL A 629 -17.93 -9.70 -29.94
N LEU A 630 -17.91 -10.66 -29.02
CA LEU A 630 -17.34 -11.99 -29.20
C LEU A 630 -18.52 -12.95 -29.31
N SER A 631 -19.02 -13.20 -30.51
CA SER A 631 -20.34 -13.84 -30.68
C SER A 631 -20.39 -15.32 -30.29
N GLY A 632 -19.24 -15.99 -30.20
CA GLY A 632 -19.17 -17.40 -29.85
C GLY A 632 -19.27 -18.33 -31.06
N GLU A 633 -19.73 -19.57 -30.83
CA GLU A 633 -19.99 -20.53 -31.90
C GLU A 633 -21.43 -20.39 -32.39
N GLY A 634 -21.68 -20.51 -33.69
CA GLY A 634 -23.03 -20.38 -34.23
C GLY A 634 -23.07 -19.63 -35.56
N ASN A 635 -24.27 -19.42 -36.09
CA ASN A 635 -24.54 -18.51 -37.20
C ASN A 635 -25.15 -17.22 -36.67
N ASP A 636 -24.30 -16.33 -36.19
CA ASP A 636 -24.73 -15.12 -35.50
C ASP A 636 -25.03 -13.97 -36.48
N GLU A 637 -26.04 -13.17 -36.14
CA GLU A 637 -26.33 -11.89 -36.78
C GLU A 637 -26.12 -10.75 -35.77
N ILE A 638 -25.25 -9.79 -36.12
CA ILE A 638 -24.81 -8.76 -35.18
C ILE A 638 -25.15 -7.38 -35.75
N ILE A 639 -25.91 -6.61 -34.96
CA ILE A 639 -26.32 -5.24 -35.23
C ILE A 639 -25.65 -4.34 -34.20
N ALA A 640 -24.49 -3.78 -34.57
CA ALA A 640 -23.77 -2.82 -33.74
C ALA A 640 -24.31 -1.39 -33.92
N GLY A 641 -24.31 -0.64 -32.83
CA GLY A 641 -24.79 0.73 -32.73
C GLY A 641 -23.83 1.76 -33.35
N SER A 642 -23.79 2.96 -32.77
CA SER A 642 -22.91 4.02 -33.23
C SER A 642 -21.63 4.07 -32.42
N GLY A 643 -20.45 3.99 -33.03
CA GLY A 643 -19.20 4.15 -32.31
C GLY A 643 -18.01 3.52 -33.03
N ASN A 644 -16.95 3.22 -32.28
CA ASN A 644 -15.86 2.37 -32.76
C ASN A 644 -16.11 0.94 -32.28
N ASP A 645 -16.92 0.19 -33.03
CA ASP A 645 -17.31 -1.17 -32.66
C ASP A 645 -16.40 -2.22 -33.30
N ILE A 646 -16.14 -3.31 -32.56
CA ILE A 646 -15.37 -4.48 -32.98
C ILE A 646 -16.31 -5.69 -32.89
N VAL A 647 -16.45 -6.42 -33.99
CA VAL A 647 -17.34 -7.57 -34.14
C VAL A 647 -16.56 -8.72 -34.79
#